data_AF-A0A150PWN3-F1
#
_entry.id   AF-A0A150PWN3-F1
#
_cell.length_a   1.000
_cell.length_b   1.000
_cell.length_c   1.000
_cell.angle_alpha   90.00
_cell.angle_beta   90.00
_cell.angle_gamma   90.00
#
_symmetry.space_group_name_H-M   'P 1'
#
loop_
_entity.id
_entity.type
_entity.pdbx_description
1 polymer ?
#
loop_
_entity_poly.entity_id
_entity_poly.type
_entity_poly.pdbx_seq_one_letter_code
_entity_poly.pdbx_strand_id
1 'polypeptide(L)'
;MIELSRSLQAALLAAVALGVLLLAWRGYTRFDKKGELEPRRPVVARVGLVLALAGGGLLALALLTSGGGAKALGLVGVVVASNPEMIGGALGALAGTGVGLLLVTATGLGWRVFGARGPKVRAFVRALGVICLVAALAVAVVWLAVLPLHPTLKWLLAGVLIAAGVGYAIAGTRPVRKGLYRALGWWWGALVGVTFGVTAALTARMPVGRFAAHNTTDQIIRFAALVSSTVFLFFVLSALLPLALDALERRSFVPHVGARHVRASKSGFLTVISVLSMAGVAVSSCSLCSVTSIMGGFGADLKRKILGNNAHMVVDATRPGGFGDWDDKLTKVRVALAPYGGAATPVAAGEAMGSSASNTAGAIVRGIDPDTIGQVIDLQKNIEVGSFDYLRDPEKLTSLPPEEIIGRGPGGEPYFKGPDFRQPPDVDPSVREYLKRQTRVYPGVVIGRELAKSLHVLVGDEVTLLSPVGELGPTGVMPRSRRFRVAAIFYSGMYEYDVSHAYVLLDEAQKFFGLEDKITHIDIRIPDPERVQDVRPAVEAAVAASAALDEAPEGGKPPQKLRVRDWVESNKSLFSALKLEKIATFIILSIAIAVASFCIVCTLLLMVTEKGKEIAVLKALGASDSAVMRVFMLEGVIIGAIGTVYGVGTALAVCTGLSWFGVRLDPDVYYIDRLPVNVNGSDYAIVAVAALLICTIATLYPARAASKLSPVDGLRYE
;
A
#
# COMPACT_ATOMS: atom_id res chain seq x y z
N MET A 1 -22.56 21.40 -13.34
CA MET A 1 -22.87 20.00 -12.89
C MET A 1 -24.21 19.48 -13.39
N ILE A 2 -25.29 20.26 -13.34
CA ILE A 2 -26.65 19.83 -13.78
C ILE A 2 -26.74 19.64 -15.32
N GLU A 3 -26.08 20.48 -16.12
CA GLU A 3 -25.98 20.27 -17.57
C GLU A 3 -25.12 19.06 -17.96
N LEU A 4 -24.10 18.77 -17.14
CA LEU A 4 -23.24 17.59 -17.28
C LEU A 4 -24.04 16.31 -16.98
N SER A 5 -24.95 16.34 -16.00
CA SER A 5 -25.82 15.19 -15.69
C SER A 5 -26.89 14.97 -16.76
N ARG A 6 -27.48 16.05 -17.31
CA ARG A 6 -28.48 15.95 -18.39
C ARG A 6 -27.90 15.42 -19.70
N SER A 7 -26.68 15.84 -20.06
CA SER A 7 -25.98 15.33 -21.24
C SER A 7 -25.54 13.87 -21.07
N LEU A 8 -25.11 13.46 -19.88
CA LEU A 8 -24.85 12.05 -19.55
C LEU A 8 -26.12 11.19 -19.61
N GLN A 9 -27.24 11.69 -19.07
CA GLN A 9 -28.55 11.02 -19.09
C GLN A 9 -29.05 10.83 -20.52
N ALA A 10 -28.94 11.84 -21.39
CA ALA A 10 -29.34 11.76 -22.78
C ALA A 10 -28.48 10.76 -23.57
N ALA A 11 -27.16 10.72 -23.34
CA ALA A 11 -26.25 9.79 -24.02
C ALA A 11 -26.49 8.33 -23.60
N LEU A 12 -26.75 8.07 -22.31
CA LEU A 12 -27.08 6.73 -21.80
C LEU A 12 -28.44 6.25 -22.30
N LEU A 13 -29.47 7.11 -22.31
CA LEU A 13 -30.78 6.78 -22.85
C LEU A 13 -30.73 6.50 -24.35
N ALA A 14 -29.96 7.28 -25.11
CA ALA A 14 -29.76 7.04 -26.55
C ALA A 14 -29.04 5.71 -26.81
N ALA A 15 -28.02 5.36 -26.03
CA ALA A 15 -27.30 4.09 -26.15
C ALA A 15 -28.19 2.87 -25.83
N VAL A 16 -29.04 2.97 -24.80
CA VAL A 16 -30.00 1.92 -24.44
C VAL A 16 -31.10 1.79 -25.48
N ALA A 17 -31.66 2.91 -25.96
CA ALA A 17 -32.67 2.92 -27.02
C ALA A 17 -32.14 2.31 -28.32
N LEU A 18 -30.88 2.63 -28.69
CA LEU A 18 -30.21 2.04 -29.85
C LEU A 18 -30.00 0.53 -29.65
N GLY A 19 -29.60 0.09 -28.46
CA GLY A 19 -29.44 -1.33 -28.12
C GLY A 19 -30.75 -2.12 -28.21
N VAL A 20 -31.86 -1.54 -27.73
CA VAL A 20 -33.20 -2.14 -27.80
C VAL A 20 -33.73 -2.17 -29.24
N LEU A 21 -33.55 -1.09 -30.01
CA LEU A 21 -33.90 -1.04 -31.43
C LEU A 21 -33.11 -2.06 -32.26
N LEU A 22 -31.82 -2.25 -31.97
CA LEU A 22 -30.97 -3.25 -32.63
C LEU A 22 -31.37 -4.69 -32.29
N LEU A 23 -31.80 -4.95 -31.05
CA LEU A 23 -32.33 -6.25 -30.63
C LEU A 23 -33.70 -6.53 -31.24
N ALA A 24 -34.58 -5.53 -31.31
CA ALA A 24 -35.88 -5.63 -31.96
C ALA A 24 -35.76 -5.85 -33.48
N TRP A 25 -34.85 -5.13 -34.15
CA TRP A 25 -34.60 -5.27 -35.59
C TRP A 25 -34.05 -6.65 -35.97
N ARG A 26 -33.19 -7.23 -35.13
CA ARG A 26 -32.62 -8.57 -35.34
C ARG A 26 -33.63 -9.70 -35.09
N GLY A 27 -34.67 -9.46 -34.28
CA GLY A 27 -35.80 -10.36 -34.14
C GLY A 27 -36.72 -10.43 -35.38
N TYR A 28 -36.67 -9.41 -36.24
CA TYR A 28 -37.61 -9.23 -37.35
C TYR A 28 -37.14 -9.76 -38.71
N THR A 29 -35.85 -10.09 -38.88
CA THR A 29 -35.30 -10.44 -40.20
C THR A 29 -34.41 -11.70 -40.16
N ARG A 30 -34.67 -12.64 -41.09
CA ARG A 30 -33.79 -13.78 -41.38
C ARG A 30 -33.32 -13.67 -42.84
N PHE A 31 -32.07 -14.03 -43.07
CA PHE A 31 -31.52 -14.19 -44.42
C PHE A 31 -31.58 -15.66 -44.82
N ASP A 32 -32.17 -15.96 -45.97
CA ASP A 32 -32.09 -17.31 -46.55
C ASP A 32 -30.67 -17.61 -47.07
N LYS A 33 -30.36 -18.88 -47.36
CA LYS A 33 -29.09 -19.40 -47.86
C LYS A 33 -28.58 -18.71 -49.14
N LYS A 34 -29.42 -17.96 -49.85
CA LYS A 34 -29.03 -17.11 -51.00
C LYS A 34 -28.79 -15.63 -50.66
N GLY A 35 -29.07 -15.19 -49.43
CA GLY A 35 -28.76 -13.83 -48.98
C GLY A 35 -29.83 -12.77 -49.27
N GLU A 36 -31.09 -13.16 -49.48
CA GLU A 36 -32.23 -12.23 -49.57
C GLU A 36 -33.08 -12.21 -48.29
N LEU A 37 -33.76 -11.09 -48.06
CA LEU A 37 -34.54 -10.78 -46.85
C LEU A 37 -35.99 -11.30 -46.96
N GLU A 38 -36.39 -12.22 -46.08
CA GLU A 38 -37.80 -12.57 -45.90
C GLU A 38 -38.36 -12.04 -44.55
N PRO A 39 -39.50 -11.32 -44.54
CA PRO A 39 -40.19 -10.94 -43.31
C PRO A 39 -41.04 -12.08 -42.74
N ARG A 40 -41.02 -12.29 -41.41
CA ARG A 40 -41.88 -13.27 -40.72
C ARG A 40 -43.34 -12.78 -40.63
N ARG A 41 -44.30 -13.71 -40.71
CA ARG A 41 -45.70 -13.48 -40.26
C ARG A 41 -45.73 -13.09 -38.78
N PRO A 42 -46.66 -12.21 -38.35
CA PRO A 42 -46.60 -11.56 -37.05
C PRO A 42 -46.90 -12.55 -35.92
N VAL A 43 -45.87 -12.92 -35.15
CA VAL A 43 -46.06 -13.43 -33.79
C VAL A 43 -45.94 -12.21 -32.88
N VAL A 44 -47.06 -11.78 -32.30
CA VAL A 44 -47.17 -10.60 -31.46
C VAL A 44 -46.31 -10.80 -30.20
N ALA A 45 -45.07 -10.30 -30.21
CA ALA A 45 -44.28 -10.12 -28.99
C ALA A 45 -44.78 -8.85 -28.31
N ARG A 46 -45.49 -8.98 -27.19
CA ARG A 46 -45.84 -7.82 -26.35
C ARG A 46 -44.63 -7.47 -25.49
N VAL A 47 -44.01 -6.33 -25.79
CA VAL A 47 -43.01 -5.71 -24.89
C VAL A 47 -43.78 -4.87 -23.87
N GLY A 48 -43.81 -5.31 -22.62
CA GLY A 48 -44.35 -4.52 -21.51
C GLY A 48 -43.21 -3.84 -20.74
N LEU A 49 -43.16 -2.51 -20.76
CA LEU A 49 -42.30 -1.72 -19.88
C LEU A 49 -43.10 -1.41 -18.61
N VAL A 50 -42.68 -1.96 -17.46
CA VAL A 50 -43.30 -1.63 -16.17
C VAL A 50 -42.38 -0.65 -15.44
N LEU A 51 -42.89 0.55 -15.21
CA LEU A 51 -42.27 1.58 -14.37
C LEU A 51 -42.94 1.53 -12.99
N ALA A 52 -42.18 1.14 -11.96
CA ALA A 52 -42.68 1.15 -10.59
C ALA A 52 -41.97 2.25 -9.79
N LEU A 53 -42.75 3.13 -9.17
CA LEU A 53 -42.30 4.13 -8.22
C LEU A 53 -42.52 3.58 -6.81
N ALA A 54 -41.44 3.10 -6.18
CA ALA A 54 -41.44 2.78 -4.75
C ALA A 54 -40.28 3.56 -4.10
N GLY A 55 -40.63 4.51 -3.23
CA GLY A 55 -39.69 5.19 -2.33
C GLY A 55 -38.43 5.76 -2.98
N GLY A 56 -38.55 6.81 -3.80
CA GLY A 56 -37.44 7.71 -4.13
C GLY A 56 -36.43 7.27 -5.21
N GLY A 57 -36.67 6.16 -5.92
CA GLY A 57 -35.87 5.72 -7.07
C GLY A 57 -36.73 5.16 -8.21
N LEU A 58 -36.32 5.41 -9.46
CA LEU A 58 -37.04 4.97 -10.67
C LEU A 58 -36.46 3.63 -11.14
N LEU A 59 -37.23 2.54 -11.01
CA LEU A 59 -36.86 1.20 -11.48
C LEU A 59 -37.59 0.93 -12.82
N ALA A 60 -36.83 0.75 -13.89
CA ALA A 60 -37.36 0.33 -15.19
C ALA A 60 -37.13 -1.17 -15.38
N LEU A 61 -38.21 -1.95 -15.50
CA LEU A 61 -38.17 -3.39 -15.73
C LEU A 61 -38.67 -3.70 -17.15
N ALA A 62 -37.89 -4.42 -17.95
CA ALA A 62 -38.31 -4.94 -19.25
C ALA A 62 -38.51 -6.46 -19.16
N LEU A 63 -39.72 -6.93 -19.38
CA LEU A 63 -40.06 -8.36 -19.42
C LEU A 63 -40.28 -8.80 -20.88
N LEU A 64 -39.51 -9.80 -21.32
CA LEU A 64 -39.69 -10.49 -22.59
C LEU A 64 -40.34 -11.86 -22.32
N THR A 65 -41.59 -12.06 -22.71
CA THR A 65 -42.27 -13.36 -22.63
C THR A 65 -42.40 -13.98 -24.02
N SER A 66 -42.00 -15.25 -24.17
CA SER A 66 -42.33 -16.02 -25.38
C SER A 66 -43.59 -16.84 -25.14
N GLY A 67 -44.58 -16.72 -26.03
CA GLY A 67 -45.78 -17.55 -25.99
C GLY A 67 -45.46 -19.02 -26.26
N GLY A 68 -45.69 -19.88 -25.27
CA GLY A 68 -45.62 -21.34 -25.38
C GLY A 68 -44.55 -21.97 -24.48
N GLY A 69 -44.95 -22.37 -23.26
CA GLY A 69 -44.16 -23.21 -22.36
C GLY A 69 -43.08 -22.46 -21.56
N ALA A 70 -43.17 -22.52 -20.23
CA ALA A 70 -42.33 -21.79 -19.30
C ALA A 70 -40.81 -22.03 -19.48
N LYS A 71 -40.10 -21.03 -20.02
CA LYS A 71 -38.66 -20.80 -19.79
C LYS A 71 -38.41 -19.30 -19.67
N ALA A 72 -38.06 -18.84 -18.47
CA ALA A 72 -37.70 -17.45 -18.21
C ALA A 72 -36.28 -17.17 -18.75
N LEU A 73 -36.17 -16.27 -19.73
CA LEU A 73 -34.90 -15.69 -20.17
C LEU A 73 -34.66 -14.42 -19.33
N GLY A 74 -33.73 -14.53 -18.36
CA GLY A 74 -32.98 -13.47 -17.66
C GLY A 74 -33.64 -12.11 -17.38
N LEU A 75 -33.81 -11.78 -16.10
CA LEU A 75 -34.07 -10.42 -15.61
C LEU A 75 -32.83 -9.52 -15.76
N VAL A 76 -33.00 -8.31 -16.30
CA VAL A 76 -32.03 -7.21 -16.19
C VAL A 76 -32.72 -6.05 -15.48
N GLY A 77 -32.24 -5.70 -14.28
CA GLY A 77 -32.71 -4.54 -13.51
C GLY A 77 -31.62 -3.48 -13.39
N VAL A 78 -32.00 -2.20 -13.50
CA VAL A 78 -31.13 -1.05 -13.24
C VAL A 78 -31.73 -0.23 -12.08
N VAL A 79 -30.94 0.00 -11.04
CA VAL A 79 -31.31 0.84 -9.88
C VAL A 79 -30.80 2.26 -10.14
N VAL A 80 -31.69 3.25 -10.18
CA VAL A 80 -31.35 4.67 -10.27
C VAL A 80 -31.48 5.30 -8.88
N ALA A 81 -30.35 5.65 -8.26
CA ALA A 81 -30.29 6.29 -6.94
C ALA A 81 -30.18 7.83 -7.07
N SER A 82 -30.91 8.56 -6.24
CA SER A 82 -31.02 10.02 -6.21
C SER A 82 -30.06 10.72 -5.22
N ASN A 83 -29.28 9.95 -4.45
CA ASN A 83 -28.41 10.47 -3.38
C ASN A 83 -26.90 10.41 -3.72
N PRO A 84 -26.11 11.47 -3.48
CA PRO A 84 -24.69 11.55 -3.86
C PRO A 84 -23.78 10.47 -3.25
N GLU A 85 -24.07 10.01 -2.04
CA GLU A 85 -23.22 9.03 -1.33
C GLU A 85 -23.40 7.59 -1.84
N MET A 86 -24.57 7.26 -2.40
CA MET A 86 -24.84 5.96 -3.03
C MET A 86 -24.24 5.84 -4.45
N ILE A 87 -23.87 6.97 -5.05
CA ILE A 87 -23.28 7.03 -6.40
C ILE A 87 -21.85 6.46 -6.40
N GLY A 88 -21.10 6.58 -5.29
CA GLY A 88 -19.76 5.98 -5.17
C GLY A 88 -19.77 4.45 -5.23
N GLY A 89 -20.73 3.82 -4.53
CA GLY A 89 -20.93 2.36 -4.55
C GLY A 89 -21.48 1.84 -5.89
N ALA A 90 -22.42 2.58 -6.49
CA ALA A 90 -22.99 2.23 -7.80
C ALA A 90 -21.99 2.46 -8.96
N LEU A 91 -21.12 3.48 -8.89
CA LEU A 91 -20.05 3.72 -9.87
C LEU A 91 -18.97 2.63 -9.83
N GLY A 92 -18.66 2.07 -8.66
CA GLY A 92 -17.76 0.92 -8.55
C GLY A 92 -18.32 -0.33 -9.25
N ALA A 93 -19.61 -0.59 -9.09
CA ALA A 93 -20.30 -1.71 -9.74
C ALA A 93 -20.50 -1.51 -11.26
N LEU A 94 -20.73 -0.27 -11.70
CA LEU A 94 -20.86 0.11 -13.12
C LEU A 94 -19.52 0.20 -13.84
N ALA A 95 -18.43 0.58 -13.17
CA ALA A 95 -17.09 0.55 -13.73
C ALA A 95 -16.63 -0.90 -14.02
N GLY A 96 -16.95 -1.85 -13.15
CA GLY A 96 -16.64 -3.26 -13.37
C GLY A 96 -17.44 -3.90 -14.53
N THR A 97 -18.72 -3.53 -14.67
CA THR A 97 -19.62 -4.11 -15.68
C THR A 97 -19.53 -3.42 -17.05
N GLY A 98 -19.38 -2.10 -17.09
CA GLY A 98 -19.22 -1.31 -18.30
C GLY A 98 -17.88 -1.53 -19.00
N VAL A 99 -16.78 -1.59 -18.23
CA VAL A 99 -15.44 -1.94 -18.78
C VAL A 99 -15.40 -3.39 -19.23
N GLY A 100 -16.11 -4.29 -18.54
CA GLY A 100 -16.28 -5.69 -18.96
C GLY A 100 -17.01 -5.84 -20.30
N LEU A 101 -18.11 -5.10 -20.51
CA LEU A 101 -18.88 -5.16 -21.76
C LEU A 101 -18.14 -4.49 -22.94
N LEU A 102 -17.37 -3.43 -22.67
CA LEU A 102 -16.49 -2.77 -23.63
C LEU A 102 -15.27 -3.63 -23.98
N LEU A 103 -14.69 -4.36 -23.02
CA LEU A 103 -13.64 -5.34 -23.29
C LEU A 103 -14.17 -6.50 -24.13
N VAL A 104 -15.39 -6.99 -23.90
CA VAL A 104 -16.02 -8.07 -24.67
C VAL A 104 -16.27 -7.68 -26.14
N THR A 105 -16.56 -6.40 -26.40
CA THR A 105 -16.72 -5.87 -27.76
C THR A 105 -15.40 -5.49 -28.42
N ALA A 106 -14.43 -4.95 -27.66
CA ALA A 106 -13.10 -4.58 -28.15
C ALA A 106 -12.18 -5.80 -28.38
N THR A 107 -12.31 -6.90 -27.64
CA THR A 107 -11.48 -8.12 -27.80
C THR A 107 -11.99 -9.08 -28.88
N GLY A 108 -13.05 -8.72 -29.61
CA GLY A 108 -13.67 -9.60 -30.61
C GLY A 108 -14.44 -10.79 -30.03
N LEU A 109 -14.74 -10.79 -28.72
CA LEU A 109 -15.44 -11.88 -28.03
C LEU A 109 -16.91 -12.03 -28.45
N GLY A 110 -17.60 -10.94 -28.80
CA GLY A 110 -18.99 -11.00 -29.30
C GLY A 110 -19.17 -11.76 -30.61
N TRP A 111 -18.07 -12.03 -31.34
CA TRP A 111 -18.10 -12.56 -32.70
C TRP A 111 -18.44 -14.05 -32.79
N ARG A 112 -18.16 -14.81 -31.72
CA ARG A 112 -18.37 -16.27 -31.67
C ARG A 112 -19.72 -16.69 -31.08
N VAL A 113 -20.32 -15.86 -30.23
CA VAL A 113 -21.58 -16.20 -29.54
C VAL A 113 -22.81 -16.11 -30.47
N PHE A 114 -22.75 -15.38 -31.59
CA PHE A 114 -23.94 -15.02 -32.38
C PHE A 114 -23.95 -15.41 -33.87
N GLY A 115 -23.09 -16.33 -34.31
CA GLY A 115 -23.36 -17.20 -35.46
C GLY A 115 -23.58 -16.60 -36.86
N ALA A 116 -23.08 -15.41 -37.20
CA ALA A 116 -23.24 -14.85 -38.55
C ALA A 116 -22.06 -15.19 -39.48
N ARG A 117 -22.30 -15.98 -40.54
CA ARG A 117 -21.27 -16.54 -41.45
C ARG A 117 -21.00 -15.74 -42.75
N GLY A 118 -21.56 -14.54 -42.94
CA GLY A 118 -21.40 -13.76 -44.18
C GLY A 118 -20.15 -12.84 -44.21
N PRO A 119 -19.45 -12.68 -45.35
CA PRO A 119 -18.31 -11.76 -45.50
C PRO A 119 -18.70 -10.28 -45.33
N LYS A 120 -19.90 -9.88 -45.79
CA LYS A 120 -20.43 -8.51 -45.62
C LYS A 120 -20.74 -8.19 -44.14
N VAL A 121 -21.23 -9.17 -43.37
CA VAL A 121 -21.51 -9.02 -41.93
C VAL A 121 -20.23 -8.87 -41.12
N ARG A 122 -19.15 -9.58 -41.50
CA ARG A 122 -17.82 -9.44 -40.88
C ARG A 122 -17.20 -8.06 -41.13
N ALA A 123 -17.38 -7.50 -42.32
CA ALA A 123 -16.91 -6.15 -42.64
C ALA A 123 -17.69 -5.07 -41.86
N PHE A 124 -19.02 -5.19 -41.82
CA PHE A 124 -19.90 -4.26 -41.09
C PHE A 124 -19.62 -4.25 -39.58
N VAL A 125 -19.45 -5.42 -38.96
CA VAL A 125 -19.18 -5.52 -37.51
C VAL A 125 -17.76 -5.06 -37.16
N ARG A 126 -16.77 -5.25 -38.04
CA ARG A 126 -15.43 -4.66 -37.86
C ARG A 126 -15.46 -3.14 -37.91
N ALA A 127 -16.20 -2.57 -38.86
CA ALA A 127 -16.40 -1.12 -38.92
C ALA A 127 -17.08 -0.60 -37.65
N LEU A 128 -18.11 -1.30 -37.16
CA LEU A 128 -18.81 -0.94 -35.92
C LEU A 128 -17.90 -1.02 -34.68
N GLY A 129 -17.05 -2.05 -34.57
CA GLY A 129 -16.10 -2.19 -33.46
C GLY A 129 -15.00 -1.12 -33.45
N VAL A 130 -14.53 -0.71 -34.63
CA VAL A 130 -13.61 0.44 -34.76
C VAL A 130 -14.32 1.74 -34.36
N ILE A 131 -15.57 1.94 -34.77
CA ILE A 131 -16.37 3.12 -34.39
C ILE A 131 -16.61 3.17 -32.87
N CYS A 132 -16.96 2.06 -32.24
CA CYS A 132 -17.16 2.00 -30.78
C CYS A 132 -15.86 2.23 -29.99
N LEU A 133 -14.71 1.72 -30.46
CA LEU A 133 -13.42 1.97 -29.81
C LEU A 133 -12.97 3.42 -30.00
N VAL A 134 -13.14 3.99 -31.19
CA VAL A 134 -12.86 5.41 -31.45
C VAL A 134 -13.76 6.30 -30.60
N ALA A 135 -15.03 5.95 -30.43
CA ALA A 135 -15.94 6.63 -29.52
C ALA A 135 -15.50 6.50 -28.05
N ALA A 136 -15.07 5.31 -27.60
CA ALA A 136 -14.57 5.09 -26.24
C ALA A 136 -13.27 5.85 -25.97
N LEU A 137 -12.37 5.92 -26.97
CA LEU A 137 -11.13 6.71 -26.90
C LEU A 137 -11.42 8.20 -26.92
N ALA A 138 -12.37 8.67 -27.73
CA ALA A 138 -12.81 10.06 -27.72
C ALA A 138 -13.42 10.44 -26.36
N VAL A 139 -14.25 9.57 -25.79
CA VAL A 139 -14.80 9.75 -24.43
C VAL A 139 -13.69 9.73 -23.38
N ALA A 140 -12.69 8.85 -23.50
CA ALA A 140 -11.54 8.79 -22.59
C ALA A 140 -10.65 10.04 -22.68
N VAL A 141 -10.45 10.60 -23.89
CA VAL A 141 -9.72 11.86 -24.12
C VAL A 141 -10.50 13.04 -23.56
N VAL A 142 -11.82 13.09 -23.73
CA VAL A 142 -12.70 14.11 -23.13
C VAL A 142 -12.70 14.00 -21.60
N TRP A 143 -12.71 12.79 -21.05
CA TRP A 143 -12.56 12.55 -19.60
C TRP A 143 -11.20 13.02 -19.08
N LEU A 144 -10.12 12.80 -19.83
CA LEU A 144 -8.76 13.28 -19.53
C LEU A 144 -8.66 14.81 -19.51
N ALA A 145 -9.47 15.50 -20.31
CA ALA A 145 -9.54 16.96 -20.29
C ALA A 145 -10.17 17.50 -18.98
N VAL A 146 -11.15 16.77 -18.43
CA VAL A 146 -11.92 17.15 -17.23
C VAL A 146 -11.22 16.79 -15.92
N LEU A 147 -10.28 15.83 -15.92
CA LEU A 147 -9.52 15.45 -14.73
C LEU A 147 -8.59 16.58 -14.24
N PRO A 148 -8.40 16.77 -12.91
CA PRO A 148 -7.53 17.80 -12.35
C PRO A 148 -6.06 17.37 -12.40
N LEU A 149 -5.57 17.02 -13.59
CA LEU A 149 -4.18 16.61 -13.84
C LEU A 149 -3.35 17.77 -14.40
N HIS A 150 -2.05 17.77 -14.10
CA HIS A 150 -1.09 18.73 -14.66
C HIS A 150 -1.11 18.68 -16.20
N PRO A 151 -1.06 19.82 -16.91
CA PRO A 151 -1.25 19.89 -18.36
C PRO A 151 -0.29 18.99 -19.16
N THR A 152 0.96 18.85 -18.73
CA THR A 152 1.96 17.98 -19.37
C THR A 152 1.56 16.49 -19.33
N LEU A 153 0.97 16.02 -18.23
CA LEU A 153 0.53 14.65 -18.09
C LEU A 153 -0.72 14.36 -18.93
N LYS A 154 -1.62 15.35 -19.05
CA LYS A 154 -2.79 15.25 -19.94
C LYS A 154 -2.34 14.99 -21.38
N TRP A 155 -1.33 15.73 -21.86
CA TRP A 155 -0.79 15.55 -23.22
C TRP A 155 -0.09 14.20 -23.41
N LEU A 156 0.64 13.70 -22.41
CA LEU A 156 1.27 12.38 -22.47
C LEU A 156 0.24 11.25 -22.51
N LEU A 157 -0.75 11.26 -21.63
CA LEU A 157 -1.81 10.23 -21.58
C LEU A 157 -2.71 10.28 -22.82
N ALA A 158 -3.04 11.49 -23.30
CA ALA A 158 -3.73 11.66 -24.58
C ALA A 158 -2.91 11.11 -25.74
N GLY A 159 -1.60 11.38 -25.78
CA GLY A 159 -0.70 10.83 -26.79
C GLY A 159 -0.65 9.30 -26.80
N VAL A 160 -0.62 8.67 -25.62
CA VAL A 160 -0.68 7.21 -25.47
C VAL A 160 -2.03 6.65 -25.96
N LEU A 161 -3.15 7.25 -25.56
CA LEU A 161 -4.48 6.80 -26.00
C LEU A 161 -4.68 6.96 -27.51
N ILE A 162 -4.21 8.06 -28.09
CA ILE A 162 -4.26 8.32 -29.53
C ILE A 162 -3.38 7.31 -30.27
N ALA A 163 -2.16 7.06 -29.82
CA ALA A 163 -1.30 6.05 -30.40
C ALA A 163 -1.92 4.64 -30.33
N ALA A 164 -2.62 4.32 -29.22
CA ALA A 164 -3.30 3.03 -29.04
C ALA A 164 -4.49 2.89 -30.00
N GLY A 165 -5.27 3.96 -30.14
CA GLY A 165 -6.37 4.06 -31.09
C GLY A 165 -5.92 3.90 -32.54
N VAL A 166 -4.87 4.63 -32.93
CA VAL A 166 -4.30 4.57 -34.27
C VAL A 166 -3.72 3.18 -34.56
N GLY A 167 -2.97 2.59 -33.61
CA GLY A 167 -2.43 1.24 -33.74
C GLY A 167 -3.54 0.19 -33.93
N TYR A 168 -4.65 0.32 -33.20
CA TYR A 168 -5.79 -0.58 -33.30
C TYR A 168 -6.61 -0.37 -34.58
N ALA A 169 -6.81 0.88 -35.03
CA ALA A 169 -7.50 1.21 -36.27
C ALA A 169 -6.73 0.71 -37.51
N ILE A 170 -5.39 0.81 -37.49
CA ILE A 170 -4.52 0.21 -38.53
C ILE A 170 -4.60 -1.32 -38.48
N ALA A 171 -4.66 -1.91 -37.28
CA ALA A 171 -4.82 -3.35 -37.11
C ALA A 171 -6.19 -3.88 -37.61
N GLY A 172 -7.24 -3.07 -37.55
CA GLY A 172 -8.61 -3.46 -37.92
C GLY A 172 -8.96 -3.34 -39.41
N THR A 173 -8.24 -2.53 -40.18
CA THR A 173 -8.62 -2.13 -41.56
C THR A 173 -8.01 -3.00 -42.67
N ARG A 174 -7.03 -3.88 -42.38
CA ARG A 174 -6.46 -4.82 -43.37
C ARG A 174 -6.36 -6.24 -42.78
N PRO A 175 -6.32 -7.31 -43.60
CA PRO A 175 -5.87 -8.62 -43.14
C PRO A 175 -4.38 -8.51 -42.81
N VAL A 176 -4.10 -8.05 -41.60
CA VAL A 176 -2.76 -7.73 -41.15
C VAL A 176 -1.94 -9.02 -41.05
N ARG A 177 -0.80 -9.07 -41.75
CA ARG A 177 0.19 -10.15 -41.64
C ARG A 177 0.56 -10.32 -40.16
N LYS A 178 0.61 -11.57 -39.66
CA LYS A 178 0.99 -11.90 -38.26
C LYS A 178 2.28 -11.20 -37.77
N GLY A 179 3.18 -10.83 -38.67
CA GLY A 179 4.40 -10.06 -38.37
C GLY A 179 4.16 -8.61 -37.91
N LEU A 180 3.12 -7.93 -38.40
CA LEU A 180 2.85 -6.53 -38.03
C LEU A 180 2.35 -6.40 -36.59
N TYR A 181 1.54 -7.35 -36.09
CA TYR A 181 1.12 -7.37 -34.69
C TYR A 181 2.30 -7.53 -33.73
N ARG A 182 3.28 -8.39 -34.09
CA ARG A 182 4.53 -8.49 -33.33
C ARG A 182 5.30 -7.18 -33.39
N ALA A 183 5.50 -6.61 -34.58
CA ALA A 183 6.20 -5.34 -34.73
C ALA A 183 5.54 -4.21 -33.89
N LEU A 184 4.21 -4.10 -33.94
CA LEU A 184 3.46 -3.12 -33.15
C LEU A 184 3.65 -3.35 -31.64
N GLY A 185 3.62 -4.60 -31.18
CA GLY A 185 3.86 -4.93 -29.77
C GLY A 185 5.26 -4.54 -29.28
N TRP A 186 6.30 -4.75 -30.09
CA TRP A 186 7.66 -4.32 -29.76
C TRP A 186 7.80 -2.80 -29.74
N TRP A 187 7.13 -2.08 -30.66
CA TRP A 187 7.06 -0.62 -30.64
C TRP A 187 6.39 -0.09 -29.38
N TRP A 188 5.29 -0.70 -28.96
CA TRP A 188 4.61 -0.38 -27.70
C TRP A 188 5.50 -0.62 -26.48
N GLY A 189 6.18 -1.77 -26.42
CA GLY A 189 7.12 -2.07 -25.35
C GLY A 189 8.28 -1.07 -25.29
N ALA A 190 8.82 -0.66 -26.44
CA ALA A 190 9.86 0.36 -26.52
C ALA A 190 9.36 1.73 -26.04
N LEU A 191 8.15 2.13 -26.43
CA LEU A 191 7.54 3.39 -25.99
C LEU A 191 7.34 3.41 -24.47
N VAL A 192 6.81 2.33 -23.89
CA VAL A 192 6.66 2.20 -22.44
C VAL A 192 8.02 2.16 -21.72
N GLY A 193 9.05 1.54 -22.33
CA GLY A 193 10.41 1.55 -21.80
C GLY A 193 11.03 2.95 -21.78
N VAL A 194 10.80 3.75 -22.83
CA VAL A 194 11.26 5.14 -22.89
C VAL A 194 10.53 5.99 -21.85
N THR A 195 9.20 5.86 -21.71
CA THR A 195 8.46 6.61 -20.69
C THR A 195 8.89 6.24 -19.27
N PHE A 196 9.15 4.96 -19.01
CA PHE A 196 9.75 4.50 -17.75
C PHE A 196 11.13 5.12 -17.52
N GLY A 197 12.02 5.09 -18.51
CA GLY A 197 13.36 5.68 -18.40
C GLY A 197 13.33 7.18 -18.10
N VAL A 198 12.45 7.93 -18.78
CA VAL A 198 12.27 9.37 -18.57
C VAL A 198 11.71 9.65 -17.16
N THR A 199 10.63 8.96 -16.77
CA THR A 199 10.00 9.19 -15.46
C THR A 199 10.91 8.77 -14.31
N ALA A 200 11.62 7.65 -14.42
CA ALA A 200 12.61 7.22 -13.42
C ALA A 200 13.77 8.22 -13.29
N ALA A 201 14.29 8.75 -14.41
CA ALA A 201 15.34 9.77 -14.39
C ALA A 201 14.88 11.09 -13.76
N LEU A 202 13.62 11.49 -14.00
CA LEU A 202 13.02 12.66 -13.35
C LEU A 202 12.87 12.43 -11.85
N THR A 203 12.39 11.26 -11.42
CA THR A 203 12.25 10.93 -10.00
C THR A 203 13.59 10.89 -9.27
N ALA A 204 14.66 10.40 -9.90
CA ALA A 204 15.99 10.35 -9.30
C ALA A 204 16.59 11.73 -8.98
N ARG A 205 16.10 12.80 -9.63
CA ARG A 205 16.54 14.18 -9.41
C ARG A 205 15.73 14.93 -8.35
N MET A 206 14.65 14.34 -7.83
CA MET A 206 13.75 15.00 -6.88
C MET A 206 14.29 14.89 -5.44
N PRO A 207 14.08 15.93 -4.59
CA PRO A 207 14.51 15.91 -3.20
C PRO A 207 13.83 14.77 -2.42
N VAL A 208 14.62 14.02 -1.64
CA VAL A 208 14.16 12.88 -0.82
C VAL A 208 14.32 13.14 0.69
N GLY A 209 14.57 14.38 1.10
CA GLY A 209 14.79 14.74 2.51
C GLY A 209 13.55 14.50 3.40
N ARG A 210 13.76 14.05 4.66
CA ARG A 210 12.71 13.82 5.67
C ARG A 210 11.82 15.04 5.92
N PHE A 211 12.36 16.24 5.69
CA PHE A 211 11.69 17.53 5.86
C PHE A 211 11.39 18.26 4.54
N ALA A 212 11.40 17.55 3.41
CA ALA A 212 11.07 18.17 2.11
C ALA A 212 9.55 18.29 1.94
N ALA A 213 9.10 19.46 1.47
CA ALA A 213 7.71 19.83 1.26
C ALA A 213 6.91 18.78 0.47
N HIS A 214 5.65 18.56 0.86
CA HIS A 214 4.74 17.68 0.13
C HIS A 214 4.28 18.37 -1.16
N ASN A 215 4.87 18.01 -2.30
CA ASN A 215 4.46 18.53 -3.60
C ASN A 215 3.67 17.49 -4.40
N THR A 216 2.42 17.82 -4.73
CA THR A 216 1.52 16.95 -5.52
C THR A 216 2.10 16.58 -6.88
N THR A 217 2.86 17.48 -7.50
CA THR A 217 3.48 17.24 -8.81
C THR A 217 4.53 16.13 -8.74
N ASP A 218 5.34 16.11 -7.69
CA ASP A 218 6.37 15.10 -7.48
C ASP A 218 5.75 13.73 -7.21
N GLN A 219 4.63 13.68 -6.48
CA GLN A 219 3.89 12.43 -6.25
C GLN A 219 3.34 11.84 -7.55
N ILE A 220 2.80 12.68 -8.43
CA ILE A 220 2.27 12.25 -9.72
C ILE A 220 3.37 11.63 -10.58
N ILE A 221 4.56 12.22 -10.61
CA ILE A 221 5.70 11.70 -11.40
C ILE A 221 6.19 10.38 -10.82
N ARG A 222 6.30 10.26 -9.49
CA ARG A 222 6.65 8.99 -8.80
C ARG A 222 5.64 7.88 -9.12
N PHE A 223 4.34 8.21 -9.11
CA PHE A 223 3.28 7.25 -9.46
C PHE A 223 3.35 6.84 -10.94
N ALA A 224 3.61 7.79 -11.85
CA ALA A 224 3.80 7.50 -13.26
C ALA A 224 5.01 6.59 -13.51
N ALA A 225 6.12 6.79 -12.79
CA ALA A 225 7.30 5.92 -12.83
C ALA A 225 6.98 4.49 -12.37
N LEU A 226 6.19 4.35 -11.29
CA LEU A 226 5.76 3.05 -10.78
C LEU A 226 4.85 2.29 -11.76
N VAL A 227 3.85 2.97 -12.33
CA VAL A 227 2.92 2.33 -13.28
C VAL A 227 3.65 1.95 -14.56
N SER A 228 4.49 2.85 -15.08
CA SER A 228 5.27 2.58 -16.30
C SER A 228 6.28 1.44 -16.10
N SER A 229 6.93 1.32 -14.93
CA SER A 229 7.84 0.21 -14.63
C SER A 229 7.12 -1.14 -14.62
N THR A 230 5.93 -1.19 -14.03
CA THR A 230 5.13 -2.42 -13.92
C THR A 230 4.63 -2.86 -15.30
N VAL A 231 4.14 -1.92 -16.10
CA VAL A 231 3.70 -2.19 -17.48
C VAL A 231 4.88 -2.60 -18.36
N PHE A 232 6.03 -1.94 -18.21
CA PHE A 232 7.26 -2.31 -18.93
C PHE A 232 7.67 -3.75 -18.63
N LEU A 233 7.69 -4.15 -17.35
CA LEU A 233 8.02 -5.53 -16.98
C LEU A 233 7.04 -6.52 -17.58
N PHE A 234 5.74 -6.22 -17.58
CA PHE A 234 4.73 -7.08 -18.21
C PHE A 234 5.00 -7.28 -19.71
N PHE A 235 5.40 -6.24 -20.43
CA PHE A 235 5.81 -6.35 -21.84
C PHE A 235 7.08 -7.17 -22.02
N VAL A 236 8.08 -6.97 -21.17
CA VAL A 236 9.34 -7.75 -21.20
C VAL A 236 9.06 -9.23 -20.96
N LEU A 237 8.27 -9.59 -19.94
CA LEU A 237 7.86 -10.96 -19.67
C LEU A 237 7.08 -11.57 -20.85
N SER A 238 6.19 -10.79 -21.45
CA SER A 238 5.43 -11.22 -22.64
C SER A 238 6.29 -11.42 -23.89
N ALA A 239 7.38 -10.66 -24.03
CA ALA A 239 8.34 -10.81 -25.10
C ALA A 239 9.29 -12.00 -24.89
N LEU A 240 9.61 -12.34 -23.63
CA LEU A 240 10.42 -13.50 -23.26
C LEU A 240 9.66 -14.83 -23.34
N LEU A 241 8.34 -14.81 -23.13
CA LEU A 241 7.51 -16.01 -23.10
C LEU A 241 7.64 -16.89 -24.38
N PRO A 242 7.59 -16.35 -25.62
CA PRO A 242 7.81 -17.14 -26.83
C PRO A 242 9.19 -17.79 -26.86
N LEU A 243 10.22 -17.09 -26.41
CA LEU A 243 11.60 -17.56 -26.37
C LEU A 243 11.75 -18.74 -25.40
N ALA A 244 11.12 -18.64 -24.23
CA ALA A 244 11.08 -19.72 -23.24
C ALA A 244 10.33 -20.95 -23.76
N LEU A 245 9.18 -20.76 -24.41
CA LEU A 245 8.41 -21.85 -25.01
C LEU A 245 9.19 -22.52 -26.15
N ASP A 246 9.83 -21.75 -27.04
CA ASP A 246 10.64 -22.27 -28.14
C ASP A 246 11.85 -23.08 -27.62
N ALA A 247 12.47 -22.67 -26.49
CA ALA A 247 13.53 -23.42 -25.84
C ALA A 247 13.01 -24.76 -25.26
N LEU A 248 11.80 -24.77 -24.69
CA LEU A 248 11.15 -25.97 -24.19
C LEU A 248 10.82 -26.95 -25.33
N GLU A 249 10.35 -26.42 -26.47
CA GLU A 249 9.98 -27.21 -27.65
C GLU A 249 11.15 -28.00 -28.26
N ARG A 250 12.40 -27.56 -28.05
CA ARG A 250 13.61 -28.15 -28.65
C ARG A 250 14.24 -29.29 -27.84
N ARG A 251 13.83 -29.53 -26.58
CA ARG A 251 14.53 -30.47 -25.69
C ARG A 251 14.17 -31.94 -25.88
N SER A 252 12.88 -32.28 -25.88
CA SER A 252 12.40 -33.68 -25.86
C SER A 252 10.94 -33.74 -26.29
N PHE A 253 10.42 -34.95 -26.57
CA PHE A 253 9.05 -35.19 -27.04
C PHE A 253 7.96 -34.66 -26.09
N VAL A 254 8.08 -34.92 -24.79
CA VAL A 254 7.06 -34.47 -23.80
C VAL A 254 7.00 -32.93 -23.70
N PRO A 255 8.14 -32.21 -23.54
CA PRO A 255 8.20 -30.75 -23.66
C PRO A 255 7.69 -30.21 -24.99
N HIS A 256 8.00 -30.87 -26.09
CA HIS A 256 7.55 -30.48 -27.42
C HIS A 256 6.02 -30.48 -27.52
N VAL A 257 5.36 -31.54 -27.05
CA VAL A 257 3.91 -31.66 -27.10
C VAL A 257 3.23 -30.71 -26.10
N GLY A 258 3.78 -30.57 -24.89
CA GLY A 258 3.21 -29.71 -23.84
C GLY A 258 3.25 -28.21 -24.18
N ALA A 259 4.41 -27.69 -24.64
CA ALA A 259 4.54 -26.28 -25.01
C ALA A 259 3.64 -25.91 -26.20
N ARG A 260 3.54 -26.80 -27.19
CA ARG A 260 2.61 -26.62 -28.32
C ARG A 260 1.16 -26.68 -27.89
N HIS A 261 0.78 -27.52 -26.92
CA HIS A 261 -0.58 -27.55 -26.41
C HIS A 261 -1.01 -26.21 -25.80
N VAL A 262 -0.13 -25.57 -25.05
CA VAL A 262 -0.39 -24.22 -24.48
C VAL A 262 -0.49 -23.16 -25.59
N ARG A 263 0.35 -23.25 -26.63
CA ARG A 263 0.44 -22.25 -27.72
C ARG A 263 -0.58 -22.44 -28.84
N ALA A 264 -1.09 -23.66 -29.04
CA ALA A 264 -1.96 -24.01 -30.16
C ALA A 264 -3.27 -23.20 -30.13
N SER A 265 -3.83 -22.92 -31.31
CA SER A 265 -5.12 -22.24 -31.41
C SER A 265 -6.23 -23.16 -30.89
N LYS A 266 -6.68 -22.92 -29.65
CA LYS A 266 -7.78 -23.66 -29.04
C LYS A 266 -9.15 -23.10 -29.49
N SER A 267 -10.23 -23.79 -29.12
CA SER A 267 -11.57 -23.23 -29.18
C SER A 267 -11.59 -21.90 -28.40
N GLY A 268 -12.42 -20.92 -28.79
CA GLY A 268 -12.43 -19.62 -28.12
C GLY A 268 -12.71 -19.72 -26.62
N PHE A 269 -13.54 -20.68 -26.24
CA PHE A 269 -13.87 -20.98 -24.86
C PHE A 269 -12.66 -21.49 -24.06
N LEU A 270 -11.90 -22.45 -24.60
CA LEU A 270 -10.68 -22.98 -23.98
C LEU A 270 -9.58 -21.94 -23.79
N THR A 271 -9.42 -21.03 -24.75
CA THR A 271 -8.43 -19.96 -24.63
C THR A 271 -8.76 -19.02 -23.47
N VAL A 272 -10.05 -18.71 -23.25
CA VAL A 272 -10.48 -17.84 -22.13
C VAL A 272 -10.18 -18.50 -20.79
N ILE A 273 -10.50 -19.79 -20.64
CA ILE A 273 -10.30 -20.50 -19.37
C ILE A 273 -8.81 -20.66 -19.05
N SER A 274 -7.98 -20.96 -20.05
CA SER A 274 -6.52 -21.04 -19.86
C SER A 274 -5.94 -19.69 -19.41
N VAL A 275 -6.38 -18.59 -20.04
CA VAL A 275 -5.98 -17.23 -19.65
C VAL A 275 -6.47 -16.87 -18.25
N LEU A 276 -7.72 -17.22 -17.92
CA LEU A 276 -8.29 -16.98 -16.60
C LEU A 276 -7.51 -17.71 -15.50
N SER A 277 -7.05 -18.93 -15.76
CA SER A 277 -6.27 -19.71 -14.80
C SER A 277 -4.84 -19.20 -14.64
N MET A 278 -4.17 -18.83 -15.73
CA MET A 278 -2.87 -18.14 -15.65
C MET A 278 -3.00 -16.82 -14.88
N ALA A 279 -4.06 -16.05 -15.15
CA ALA A 279 -4.34 -14.81 -14.44
C ALA A 279 -4.67 -15.05 -12.96
N GLY A 280 -5.43 -16.09 -12.62
CA GLY A 280 -5.74 -16.46 -11.24
C GLY A 280 -4.48 -16.78 -10.43
N VAL A 281 -3.56 -17.58 -10.99
CA VAL A 281 -2.27 -17.88 -10.37
C VAL A 281 -1.39 -16.63 -10.26
N ALA A 282 -1.37 -15.78 -11.29
CA ALA A 282 -0.61 -14.54 -11.29
C ALA A 282 -1.11 -13.55 -10.24
N VAL A 283 -2.41 -13.30 -10.17
CA VAL A 283 -3.03 -12.40 -9.18
C VAL A 283 -2.80 -12.93 -7.76
N SER A 284 -2.97 -14.24 -7.55
CA SER A 284 -2.72 -14.89 -6.24
C SER A 284 -1.27 -14.71 -5.79
N SER A 285 -0.30 -15.04 -6.66
CA SER A 285 1.13 -14.90 -6.34
C SER A 285 1.54 -13.43 -6.15
N CYS A 286 0.98 -12.52 -6.96
CA CYS A 286 1.24 -11.08 -6.88
C CYS A 286 0.74 -10.50 -5.55
N SER A 287 -0.51 -10.81 -5.19
CA SER A 287 -1.12 -10.36 -3.95
C SER A 287 -0.31 -10.85 -2.75
N LEU A 288 0.10 -12.11 -2.76
CA LEU A 288 0.86 -12.70 -1.67
C LEU A 288 2.25 -12.06 -1.48
N CYS A 289 3.02 -11.93 -2.56
CA CYS A 289 4.32 -11.25 -2.51
C CYS A 289 4.18 -9.79 -2.07
N SER A 290 3.12 -9.11 -2.51
CA SER A 290 2.89 -7.71 -2.15
C SER A 290 2.55 -7.57 -0.65
N VAL A 291 1.63 -8.39 -0.14
CA VAL A 291 1.24 -8.39 1.27
C VAL A 291 2.45 -8.71 2.15
N THR A 292 3.20 -9.76 1.84
CA THR A 292 4.40 -10.12 2.61
C THR A 292 5.46 -9.01 2.61
N SER A 293 5.66 -8.32 1.49
CA SER A 293 6.62 -7.20 1.39
C SER A 293 6.20 -5.95 2.16
N ILE A 294 4.92 -5.58 2.06
CA ILE A 294 4.38 -4.41 2.75
C ILE A 294 4.41 -4.67 4.26
N MET A 295 3.94 -5.83 4.68
CA MET A 295 3.89 -6.21 6.09
C MET A 295 5.28 -6.40 6.70
N GLY A 296 6.18 -7.08 6.00
CA GLY A 296 7.59 -7.16 6.39
C GLY A 296 8.25 -5.78 6.47
N GLY A 297 7.87 -4.87 5.57
CA GLY A 297 8.27 -3.46 5.60
C GLY A 297 7.77 -2.72 6.84
N PHE A 298 6.46 -2.77 7.12
CA PHE A 298 5.84 -2.15 8.29
C PHE A 298 6.44 -2.65 9.60
N GLY A 299 6.56 -3.97 9.76
CA GLY A 299 7.15 -4.55 10.97
C GLY A 299 8.59 -4.08 11.18
N ALA A 300 9.39 -4.00 10.11
CA ALA A 300 10.77 -3.52 10.18
C ALA A 300 10.87 -2.01 10.45
N ASP A 301 10.03 -1.20 9.81
CA ASP A 301 10.01 0.26 10.01
C ASP A 301 9.56 0.62 11.42
N LEU A 302 8.49 -0.01 11.89
CA LEU A 302 7.96 0.20 13.21
C LEU A 302 8.94 -0.28 14.30
N LYS A 303 9.58 -1.44 14.12
CA LYS A 303 10.66 -1.90 15.00
C LYS A 303 11.81 -0.90 15.03
N ARG A 304 12.24 -0.38 13.87
CA ARG A 304 13.33 0.61 13.77
C ARG A 304 12.99 1.91 14.49
N LYS A 305 11.76 2.40 14.34
CA LYS A 305 11.28 3.62 15.02
C LYS A 305 11.21 3.46 16.54
N ILE A 306 10.70 2.31 17.02
CA ILE A 306 10.66 2.00 18.45
C ILE A 306 12.08 1.98 19.03
N LEU A 307 13.02 1.30 18.36
CA LEU A 307 14.40 1.14 18.83
C LEU A 307 15.27 2.39 18.68
N GLY A 308 14.90 3.33 17.80
CA GLY A 308 15.62 4.61 17.65
C GLY A 308 15.27 5.63 18.73
N ASN A 309 14.01 5.64 19.18
CA ASN A 309 13.48 6.67 20.07
C ASN A 309 13.30 6.22 21.52
N ASN A 310 13.47 4.92 21.80
CA ASN A 310 13.39 4.38 23.15
C ASN A 310 14.69 3.71 23.58
N ALA A 311 14.88 3.66 24.89
CA ALA A 311 15.82 2.74 25.50
C ALA A 311 15.44 1.29 25.19
N HIS A 312 16.46 0.45 24.98
CA HIS A 312 16.28 -0.98 24.73
C HIS A 312 15.93 -1.73 26.00
N MET A 313 16.40 -1.23 27.14
CA MET A 313 16.06 -1.72 28.47
C MET A 313 15.84 -0.53 29.40
N VAL A 314 14.92 -0.68 30.33
CA VAL A 314 14.57 0.32 31.34
C VAL A 314 14.66 -0.34 32.70
N VAL A 315 15.41 0.28 33.61
CA VAL A 315 15.44 -0.10 35.03
C VAL A 315 14.57 0.87 35.78
N ASP A 316 13.42 0.41 36.27
CA ASP A 316 12.46 1.23 37.00
C ASP A 316 12.15 0.68 38.39
N ALA A 317 11.64 1.56 39.26
CA ALA A 317 11.14 1.15 40.55
C ALA A 317 9.75 0.48 40.41
N THR A 318 9.52 -0.59 41.16
CA THR A 318 8.21 -1.26 41.18
C THR A 318 7.12 -0.38 41.81
N ARG A 319 7.50 0.54 42.71
CA ARG A 319 6.59 1.47 43.40
C ARG A 319 6.78 2.90 42.86
N PRO A 320 5.70 3.69 42.72
CA PRO A 320 5.77 5.11 42.38
C PRO A 320 6.58 5.91 43.41
N GLY A 321 7.24 6.98 42.98
CA GLY A 321 8.00 7.90 43.86
C GLY A 321 9.50 8.02 43.57
N GLY A 322 9.99 7.38 42.50
CA GLY A 322 11.41 7.38 42.12
C GLY A 322 12.30 6.65 43.12
N PHE A 323 13.59 6.55 42.82
CA PHE A 323 14.61 5.97 43.69
C PHE A 323 15.84 6.88 43.77
N GLY A 324 16.46 6.93 44.96
CA GLY A 324 17.71 7.65 45.23
C GLY A 324 18.95 6.77 45.02
N ASP A 325 20.13 7.33 45.33
CA ASP A 325 21.43 6.68 45.18
C ASP A 325 21.65 6.12 43.76
N TRP A 326 21.11 6.87 42.79
CA TRP A 326 21.06 6.43 41.42
C TRP A 326 22.42 6.48 40.72
N ASP A 327 23.36 7.30 41.20
CA ASP A 327 24.70 7.44 40.61
C ASP A 327 25.55 6.16 40.78
N ASP A 328 25.55 5.55 41.97
CA ASP A 328 26.21 4.25 42.22
C ASP A 328 25.53 3.13 41.42
N LYS A 329 24.20 3.12 41.40
CA LYS A 329 23.40 2.16 40.62
C LYS A 329 23.68 2.28 39.12
N LEU A 330 23.75 3.50 38.61
CA LEU A 330 24.07 3.81 37.23
C LEU A 330 25.50 3.36 36.87
N THR A 331 26.47 3.59 37.76
CA THR A 331 27.86 3.15 37.56
C THR A 331 27.97 1.64 37.47
N LYS A 332 27.31 0.90 38.37
CA LYS A 332 27.25 -0.58 38.31
C LYS A 332 26.59 -1.08 37.03
N VAL A 333 25.50 -0.45 36.59
CA VAL A 333 24.85 -0.77 35.32
C VAL A 333 25.80 -0.51 34.13
N ARG A 334 26.53 0.62 34.11
CA ARG A 334 27.53 0.92 33.07
C ARG A 334 28.66 -0.11 33.03
N VAL A 335 29.17 -0.55 34.19
CA VAL A 335 30.18 -1.61 34.28
C VAL A 335 29.65 -2.93 33.72
N ALA A 336 28.42 -3.31 34.05
CA ALA A 336 27.79 -4.52 33.53
C ALA A 336 27.55 -4.47 32.01
N LEU A 337 27.38 -3.27 31.44
CA LEU A 337 27.16 -3.05 30.01
C LEU A 337 28.46 -2.92 29.20
N ALA A 338 29.60 -2.64 29.84
CA ALA A 338 30.89 -2.44 29.17
C ALA A 338 31.30 -3.60 28.23
N PRO A 339 31.12 -4.90 28.59
CA PRO A 339 31.41 -6.01 27.69
C PRO A 339 30.56 -6.03 26.41
N TYR A 340 29.39 -5.38 26.46
CA TYR A 340 28.40 -5.36 25.39
C TYR A 340 28.40 -4.03 24.62
N GLY A 341 29.20 -3.04 25.03
CA GLY A 341 29.23 -1.71 24.42
C GLY A 341 27.95 -0.89 24.62
N GLY A 342 27.20 -1.16 25.70
CA GLY A 342 25.97 -0.43 26.02
C GLY A 342 26.19 0.90 26.74
N ALA A 343 25.25 1.83 26.60
CA ALA A 343 25.22 3.11 27.28
C ALA A 343 23.99 3.21 28.20
N ALA A 344 24.11 3.98 29.29
CA ALA A 344 23.03 4.18 30.25
C ALA A 344 22.95 5.64 30.72
N THR A 345 21.72 6.14 30.89
CA THR A 345 21.42 7.52 31.30
C THR A 345 20.34 7.55 32.38
N PRO A 346 20.45 8.44 33.39
CA PRO A 346 19.39 8.67 34.36
C PRO A 346 18.24 9.45 33.73
N VAL A 347 17.00 9.17 34.14
CA VAL A 347 15.80 9.87 33.67
C VAL A 347 14.82 10.13 34.82
N ALA A 348 14.37 11.38 34.92
CA ALA A 348 13.27 11.77 35.80
C ALA A 348 12.04 12.12 34.95
N ALA A 349 11.06 11.22 34.89
CA ALA A 349 9.86 11.40 34.06
C ALA A 349 8.56 11.41 34.86
N GLY A 350 7.59 12.18 34.38
CA GLY A 350 6.23 12.20 34.91
C GLY A 350 5.23 12.79 33.93
N GLU A 351 3.95 12.60 34.21
CA GLU A 351 2.86 13.17 33.42
C GLU A 351 2.60 14.62 33.85
N ALA A 352 2.34 15.48 32.87
CA ALA A 352 2.05 16.89 33.06
C ALA A 352 1.03 17.38 32.02
N MET A 353 0.49 18.56 32.23
CA MET A 353 -0.32 19.31 31.27
C MET A 353 0.49 20.49 30.77
N GLY A 354 0.77 20.55 29.47
CA GLY A 354 1.30 21.73 28.81
C GLY A 354 0.18 22.72 28.50
N SER A 355 0.44 23.99 28.75
CA SER A 355 -0.47 25.10 28.49
C SER A 355 0.29 26.23 27.80
N SER A 356 -0.25 26.69 26.67
CA SER A 356 0.22 27.88 25.96
C SER A 356 -0.78 29.02 26.13
N ALA A 357 -0.51 30.17 25.48
CA ALA A 357 -1.46 31.28 25.45
C ALA A 357 -2.81 30.94 24.80
N SER A 358 -2.88 29.90 23.95
CA SER A 358 -4.06 29.59 23.14
C SER A 358 -4.65 28.20 23.38
N ASN A 359 -3.87 27.21 23.84
CA ASN A 359 -4.35 25.85 23.99
C ASN A 359 -3.66 25.07 25.12
N THR A 360 -4.25 23.94 25.51
CA THR A 360 -3.68 23.00 26.49
C THR A 360 -3.60 21.58 25.92
N ALA A 361 -2.58 20.83 26.32
CA ALA A 361 -2.35 19.46 25.88
C ALA A 361 -1.69 18.64 26.99
N GLY A 362 -1.97 17.34 27.04
CA GLY A 362 -1.24 16.42 27.92
C GLY A 362 0.18 16.20 27.41
N ALA A 363 1.15 16.14 28.32
CA ALA A 363 2.55 15.89 28.00
C ALA A 363 3.22 14.97 29.02
N ILE A 364 4.12 14.11 28.56
CA ILE A 364 5.04 13.32 29.38
C ILE A 364 6.36 14.07 29.39
N VAL A 365 6.70 14.66 30.53
CA VAL A 365 7.93 15.44 30.69
C VAL A 365 9.04 14.51 31.15
N ARG A 366 10.15 14.48 30.42
CA ARG A 366 11.33 13.67 30.72
C ARG A 366 12.53 14.56 30.98
N GLY A 367 13.04 14.53 32.20
CA GLY A 367 14.32 15.09 32.60
C GLY A 367 15.46 14.24 32.09
N ILE A 368 16.34 14.83 31.29
CA ILE A 368 17.46 14.15 30.64
C ILE A 368 18.79 14.79 31.02
N ASP A 369 19.83 13.96 31.10
CA ASP A 369 21.22 14.40 31.14
C ASP A 369 21.69 14.72 29.71
N PRO A 370 22.04 15.98 29.39
CA PRO A 370 22.35 16.40 28.03
C PRO A 370 23.64 15.78 27.48
N ASP A 371 24.54 15.24 28.30
CA ASP A 371 25.81 14.65 27.86
C ASP A 371 25.68 13.16 27.50
N THR A 372 24.84 12.42 28.23
CA THR A 372 24.69 10.97 28.06
C THR A 372 23.51 10.59 27.18
N ILE A 373 22.48 11.43 27.08
CA ILE A 373 21.23 11.11 26.38
C ILE A 373 21.41 10.79 24.90
N GLY A 374 22.36 11.46 24.22
CA GLY A 374 22.63 11.24 22.79
C GLY A 374 23.19 9.84 22.48
N GLN A 375 23.69 9.13 23.48
CA GLN A 375 24.15 7.74 23.37
C GLN A 375 23.01 6.73 23.56
N VAL A 376 21.88 7.15 24.14
CA VAL A 376 20.78 6.27 24.53
C VAL A 376 19.55 6.42 23.64
N ILE A 377 19.24 7.64 23.20
CA ILE A 377 18.14 7.91 22.25
C ILE A 377 18.58 8.82 21.11
N ASP A 378 17.96 8.71 19.94
CA ASP A 378 18.29 9.53 18.77
C ASP A 378 17.65 10.95 18.81
N LEU A 379 17.43 11.53 19.99
CA LEU A 379 16.77 12.83 20.17
C LEU A 379 17.47 13.97 19.41
N GLN A 380 18.79 14.11 19.57
CA GLN A 380 19.57 15.16 18.90
C GLN A 380 19.52 15.06 17.36
N LYS A 381 19.43 13.84 16.82
CA LYS A 381 19.34 13.59 15.37
C LYS A 381 17.94 13.86 14.81
N ASN A 382 16.93 13.86 15.68
CA ASN A 382 15.53 14.01 15.33
C ASN A 382 15.00 15.44 15.54
N ILE A 383 15.86 16.38 15.96
CA ILE A 383 15.48 17.80 16.04
C ILE A 383 15.23 18.32 14.62
N GLU A 384 14.03 18.85 14.41
CA GLU A 384 13.58 19.42 13.14
C GLU A 384 13.78 20.94 13.09
N VAL A 385 13.55 21.61 14.22
CA VAL A 385 13.57 23.07 14.36
C VAL A 385 14.23 23.45 15.69
N GLY A 386 15.05 24.50 15.68
CA GLY A 386 15.84 24.95 16.84
C GLY A 386 17.13 24.14 17.03
N SER A 387 17.80 24.35 18.16
CA SER A 387 19.05 23.67 18.51
C SER A 387 18.95 23.00 19.87
N PHE A 388 19.65 21.86 20.03
CA PHE A 388 19.82 21.21 21.34
C PHE A 388 20.58 22.09 22.33
N ASP A 389 21.43 23.00 21.84
CA ASP A 389 22.22 23.89 22.70
C ASP A 389 21.36 24.85 23.51
N TYR A 390 20.17 25.19 23.03
CA TYR A 390 19.22 26.06 23.75
C TYR A 390 18.61 25.40 24.98
N LEU A 391 18.69 24.06 25.07
CA LEU A 391 18.32 23.34 26.28
C LEU A 391 19.35 23.55 27.39
N ARG A 392 20.65 23.66 27.02
CA ARG A 392 21.77 23.91 27.95
C ARG A 392 21.85 25.38 28.34
N ASP A 393 21.74 26.26 27.34
CA ASP A 393 21.87 27.71 27.48
C ASP A 393 20.53 28.42 27.19
N PRO A 394 19.57 28.43 28.12
CA PRO A 394 18.26 29.04 27.90
C PRO A 394 18.33 30.56 27.65
N GLU A 395 19.43 31.22 27.99
CA GLU A 395 19.66 32.65 27.72
C GLU A 395 19.63 32.96 26.22
N LYS A 396 20.09 32.05 25.36
CA LYS A 396 20.12 32.23 23.91
C LYS A 396 18.71 32.31 23.31
N LEU A 397 17.71 31.72 23.97
CA LEU A 397 16.29 31.81 23.56
C LEU A 397 15.69 33.20 23.75
N THR A 398 16.38 34.12 24.41
CA THR A 398 15.91 35.51 24.53
C THR A 398 16.19 36.34 23.28
N SER A 399 17.20 35.96 22.48
CA SER A 399 17.61 36.67 21.26
C SER A 399 18.02 35.68 20.17
N LEU A 400 17.03 35.04 19.55
CA LEU A 400 17.25 34.16 18.40
C LEU A 400 17.66 34.96 17.14
N PRO A 401 18.64 34.50 16.35
CA PRO A 401 19.01 35.14 15.09
C PRO A 401 17.83 35.19 14.09
N PRO A 402 17.72 36.27 13.27
CA PRO A 402 16.61 36.42 12.29
C PRO A 402 16.57 35.36 11.19
N GLU A 403 17.70 34.69 10.93
CA GLU A 403 17.82 33.64 9.93
C GLU A 403 17.46 32.25 10.49
N GLU A 404 17.15 32.16 11.78
CA GLU A 404 16.80 30.90 12.40
C GLU A 404 15.36 30.49 12.12
N ILE A 405 15.21 29.22 11.76
CA ILE A 405 13.91 28.60 11.55
C ILE A 405 13.30 28.37 12.93
N ILE A 406 12.15 28.98 13.20
CA ILE A 406 11.39 28.85 14.45
C ILE A 406 10.20 27.90 14.34
N GLY A 407 9.81 27.54 13.12
CA GLY A 407 8.78 26.55 12.85
C GLY A 407 8.71 26.16 11.38
N ARG A 408 7.80 25.25 11.05
CA ARG A 408 7.44 24.93 9.66
C ARG A 408 5.93 24.94 9.48
N GLY A 409 5.47 25.49 8.36
CA GLY A 409 4.06 25.47 7.99
C GLY A 409 3.59 24.09 7.50
N PRO A 410 2.27 23.91 7.26
CA PRO A 410 1.69 22.65 6.78
C PRO A 410 2.30 22.14 5.46
N GLY A 411 2.81 23.04 4.62
CA GLY A 411 3.52 22.70 3.39
C GLY A 411 5.01 22.38 3.57
N GLY A 412 5.55 22.43 4.79
CA GLY A 412 6.98 22.27 5.09
C GLY A 412 7.82 23.54 4.93
N GLU A 413 7.18 24.67 4.59
CA GLU A 413 7.83 25.98 4.45
C GLU A 413 8.41 26.46 5.79
N PRO A 414 9.67 26.92 5.83
CA PRO A 414 10.29 27.41 7.06
C PRO A 414 9.67 28.75 7.49
N TYR A 415 9.26 28.81 8.75
CA TYR A 415 8.94 30.06 9.43
C TYR A 415 10.22 30.57 10.09
N PHE A 416 10.65 31.74 9.67
CA PHE A 416 11.76 32.45 10.29
C PHE A 416 11.22 33.35 11.38
N LYS A 417 12.03 33.56 12.41
CA LYS A 417 11.77 34.68 13.31
C LYS A 417 11.88 35.93 12.45
N GLY A 418 10.77 36.64 12.24
CA GLY A 418 10.82 37.96 11.60
C GLY A 418 11.90 38.80 12.29
N PRO A 419 12.53 39.75 11.59
CA PRO A 419 13.52 40.60 12.25
C PRO A 419 12.86 41.16 13.50
N ASP A 420 13.37 40.76 14.68
CA ASP A 420 13.02 41.40 15.94
C ASP A 420 13.06 42.90 15.67
N PHE A 421 12.12 43.69 16.21
CA PHE A 421 12.19 45.16 16.13
C PHE A 421 13.65 45.53 16.29
N ARG A 422 14.32 45.96 15.19
CA ARG A 422 15.73 46.31 15.24
C ARG A 422 15.75 47.43 16.26
N GLN A 423 16.20 47.13 17.48
CA GLN A 423 16.40 48.16 18.47
C GLN A 423 17.23 49.20 17.73
N PRO A 424 16.75 50.45 17.60
CA PRO A 424 17.52 51.48 16.95
C PRO A 424 18.96 51.42 17.48
N PRO A 425 20.00 51.46 16.63
CA PRO A 425 21.39 51.38 17.11
C PRO A 425 21.72 52.45 18.17
N ASP A 426 20.86 53.47 18.25
CA ASP A 426 20.80 54.65 19.09
C ASP A 426 19.95 54.48 20.38
N VAL A 427 19.55 53.26 20.77
CA VAL A 427 18.98 53.01 22.10
C VAL A 427 20.05 53.23 23.17
N ASP A 428 19.77 54.15 24.10
CA ASP A 428 20.62 54.48 25.25
C ASP A 428 21.08 53.20 25.98
N PRO A 429 22.39 53.05 26.28
CA PRO A 429 22.93 51.85 26.96
C PRO A 429 22.17 51.50 28.25
N SER A 430 21.67 52.51 28.97
CA SER A 430 20.87 52.33 30.19
C SER A 430 19.54 51.63 29.94
N VAL A 431 18.87 51.92 28.83
CA VAL A 431 17.60 51.30 28.42
C VAL A 431 17.84 49.87 27.95
N ARG A 432 18.93 49.61 27.21
CA ARG A 432 19.29 48.24 26.81
C ARG A 432 19.60 47.36 28.02
N GLU A 433 20.30 47.89 29.02
CA GLU A 433 20.59 47.16 30.25
C GLU A 433 19.33 46.94 31.10
N TYR A 434 18.43 47.94 31.16
CA TYR A 434 17.12 47.80 31.78
C TYR A 434 16.26 46.71 31.11
N LEU A 435 16.19 46.69 29.78
CA LEU A 435 15.46 45.66 29.03
C LEU A 435 16.06 44.25 29.22
N LYS A 436 17.39 44.14 29.26
CA LYS A 436 18.07 42.88 29.60
C LYS A 436 17.72 42.41 31.01
N ARG A 437 17.72 43.31 32.00
CA ARG A 437 17.32 42.99 33.39
C ARG A 437 15.85 42.57 33.51
N GLN A 438 14.97 43.08 32.64
CA GLN A 438 13.56 42.70 32.63
C GLN A 438 13.26 41.40 31.86
N THR A 439 14.18 40.96 31.00
CA THR A 439 13.98 39.74 30.20
C THR A 439 14.13 38.52 31.10
N ARG A 440 13.01 37.91 31.48
CA ARG A 440 13.00 36.68 32.29
C ARG A 440 13.51 35.51 31.44
N VAL A 441 14.56 34.87 31.94
CA VAL A 441 15.08 33.62 31.37
C VAL A 441 14.32 32.46 32.02
N TYR A 442 13.68 31.64 31.19
CA TYR A 442 13.00 30.41 31.62
C TYR A 442 13.78 29.19 31.12
N PRO A 443 13.75 28.06 31.85
CA PRO A 443 14.38 26.83 31.41
C PRO A 443 13.86 26.38 30.03
N GLY A 444 14.75 25.82 29.23
CA GLY A 444 14.41 25.28 27.91
C GLY A 444 13.56 24.01 28.00
N VAL A 445 12.65 23.83 27.05
CA VAL A 445 11.92 22.57 26.84
C VAL A 445 11.97 22.17 25.37
N VAL A 446 12.31 20.92 25.09
CA VAL A 446 12.22 20.35 23.75
C VAL A 446 10.89 19.61 23.63
N ILE A 447 10.06 19.94 22.65
CA ILE A 447 8.72 19.36 22.50
C ILE A 447 8.58 18.62 21.18
N GLY A 448 7.72 17.61 21.14
CA GLY A 448 7.40 16.91 19.91
C GLY A 448 6.62 17.80 18.94
N ARG A 449 6.76 17.55 17.63
CA ARG A 449 6.10 18.34 16.58
C ARG A 449 4.58 18.44 16.75
N GLU A 450 3.92 17.32 17.04
CA GLU A 450 2.46 17.29 17.18
C GLU A 450 2.00 17.92 18.50
N LEU A 451 2.82 17.85 19.55
CA LEU A 451 2.60 18.59 20.80
C LEU A 451 2.73 20.11 20.57
N ALA A 452 3.75 20.54 19.81
CA ALA A 452 3.95 21.95 19.44
C ALA A 452 2.79 22.49 18.61
N LYS A 453 2.32 21.71 17.62
CA LYS A 453 1.12 22.02 16.83
C LYS A 453 -0.12 22.10 17.73
N SER A 454 -0.33 21.14 18.62
CA SER A 454 -1.47 21.14 19.54
C SER A 454 -1.48 22.36 20.46
N LEU A 455 -0.30 22.77 20.94
CA LEU A 455 -0.14 23.95 21.78
C LEU A 455 -0.10 25.27 20.98
N HIS A 456 -0.04 25.23 19.65
CA HIS A 456 0.21 26.37 18.76
C HIS A 456 1.43 27.20 19.18
N VAL A 457 2.56 26.53 19.42
CA VAL A 457 3.81 27.17 19.85
C VAL A 457 4.93 26.93 18.85
N LEU A 458 5.80 27.92 18.73
CA LEU A 458 7.03 27.91 17.93
C LEU A 458 8.26 27.93 18.84
N VAL A 459 9.45 27.72 18.27
CA VAL A 459 10.71 27.86 19.03
C VAL A 459 10.85 29.30 19.54
N GLY A 460 11.11 29.44 20.84
CA GLY A 460 11.16 30.72 21.55
C GLY A 460 9.90 31.10 22.32
N ASP A 461 8.77 30.43 22.07
CA ASP A 461 7.51 30.70 22.79
C ASP A 461 7.52 30.14 24.22
N GLU A 462 6.67 30.71 25.08
CA GLU A 462 6.52 30.29 26.47
C GLU A 462 5.44 29.21 26.61
N VAL A 463 5.78 28.14 27.33
CA VAL A 463 4.88 27.04 27.68
C VAL A 463 4.89 26.84 29.18
N THR A 464 3.71 26.74 29.78
CA THR A 464 3.55 26.42 31.20
C THR A 464 3.27 24.93 31.33
N LEU A 465 4.12 24.20 32.05
CA LEU A 465 3.90 22.80 32.39
C LEU A 465 3.29 22.70 33.78
N LEU A 466 2.27 21.85 33.93
CA LEU A 466 1.52 21.67 35.16
C LEU A 466 1.48 20.18 35.55
N SER A 467 2.09 19.81 36.67
CA SER A 467 2.05 18.45 37.22
C SER A 467 0.77 18.28 38.06
N PRO A 468 -0.08 17.28 37.77
CA PRO A 468 -1.26 16.99 38.58
C PRO A 468 -0.89 16.38 39.94
N VAL A 469 0.31 15.81 40.05
CA VAL A 469 0.88 15.31 41.30
C VAL A 469 1.67 16.46 41.94
N GLY A 470 1.21 16.91 43.09
CA GLY A 470 1.84 17.97 43.86
C GLY A 470 1.62 17.80 45.35
N GLU A 471 1.83 18.85 46.12
CA GLU A 471 1.77 18.78 47.59
C GLU A 471 0.32 18.71 48.08
N LEU A 472 0.11 18.00 49.18
CA LEU A 472 -1.18 17.92 49.85
C LEU A 472 -1.43 19.24 50.60
N GLY A 473 -2.30 20.08 50.03
CA GLY A 473 -2.81 21.27 50.68
C GLY A 473 -4.07 20.99 51.51
N PRO A 474 -4.56 21.98 52.30
CA PRO A 474 -5.74 21.83 53.15
C PRO A 474 -7.03 21.46 52.39
N THR A 475 -7.09 21.75 51.09
CA THR A 475 -8.25 21.54 50.21
C THR A 475 -8.04 20.43 49.18
N GLY A 476 -6.92 19.71 49.21
CA GLY A 476 -6.58 18.66 48.24
C GLY A 476 -5.18 18.81 47.66
N VAL A 477 -4.87 18.03 46.62
CA VAL A 477 -3.56 18.05 45.94
C VAL A 477 -3.43 19.36 45.16
N MET A 478 -2.46 20.20 45.51
CA MET A 478 -2.15 21.43 44.75
C MET A 478 -1.20 21.10 43.60
N PRO A 479 -1.58 21.33 42.35
CA PRO A 479 -0.72 21.04 41.21
C PRO A 479 0.48 21.98 41.18
N ARG A 480 1.65 21.46 40.77
CA ARG A 480 2.85 22.26 40.59
C ARG A 480 2.90 22.81 39.18
N SER A 481 3.14 24.11 39.03
CA SER A 481 3.20 24.78 37.73
C SER A 481 4.54 25.48 37.55
N ARG A 482 5.16 25.32 36.38
CA ARG A 482 6.43 25.96 36.02
C ARG A 482 6.43 26.39 34.56
N ARG A 483 6.99 27.57 34.29
CA ARG A 483 7.13 28.13 32.93
C ARG A 483 8.45 27.69 32.32
N PHE A 484 8.38 27.29 31.06
CA PHE A 484 9.49 26.89 30.21
C PHE A 484 9.43 27.68 28.89
N ARG A 485 10.55 27.74 28.18
CA ARG A 485 10.62 28.30 26.84
C ARG A 485 10.99 27.21 25.83
N VAL A 486 10.30 27.16 24.69
CA VAL A 486 10.52 26.12 23.69
C VAL A 486 11.92 26.28 23.09
N ALA A 487 12.79 25.31 23.38
CA ALA A 487 14.17 25.28 22.93
C ALA A 487 14.29 24.68 21.52
N ALA A 488 13.60 23.58 21.27
CA ALA A 488 13.61 22.89 19.99
C ALA A 488 12.34 22.07 19.80
N ILE A 489 12.03 21.76 18.54
CA ILE A 489 10.94 20.88 18.15
C ILE A 489 11.55 19.66 17.48
N PHE A 490 11.22 18.46 17.97
CA PHE A 490 11.70 17.20 17.39
C PHE A 490 10.59 16.47 16.63
N TYR A 491 10.98 15.70 15.62
CA TYR A 491 10.11 14.78 14.90
C TYR A 491 10.71 13.38 14.93
N SER A 492 10.03 12.48 15.64
CA SER A 492 10.51 11.14 15.90
C SER A 492 9.96 10.11 14.90
N GLY A 493 8.94 10.49 14.12
CA GLY A 493 8.27 9.63 13.14
C GLY A 493 7.25 8.66 13.75
N MET A 494 6.99 8.80 15.05
CA MET A 494 5.96 8.08 15.80
C MET A 494 5.01 9.10 16.42
N TYR A 495 3.77 9.10 15.97
CA TYR A 495 2.76 10.09 16.39
C TYR A 495 2.59 10.13 17.91
N GLU A 496 2.53 8.96 18.57
CA GLU A 496 2.34 8.87 20.01
C GLU A 496 3.44 9.56 20.81
N TYR A 497 4.68 9.59 20.29
CA TYR A 497 5.81 10.26 20.92
C TYR A 497 5.79 11.75 20.62
N ASP A 498 5.51 12.11 19.36
CA ASP A 498 5.51 13.51 18.92
C ASP A 498 4.36 14.32 19.53
N VAL A 499 3.25 13.68 19.91
CA VAL A 499 2.09 14.34 20.53
C VAL A 499 2.21 14.49 22.04
N SER A 500 3.03 13.65 22.70
CA SER A 500 3.05 13.58 24.17
C SER A 500 4.39 13.96 24.79
N HIS A 501 5.54 13.71 24.16
CA HIS A 501 6.82 13.83 24.85
C HIS A 501 7.37 15.27 24.86
N ALA A 502 7.83 15.69 26.03
CA ALA A 502 8.60 16.91 26.24
C ALA A 502 9.86 16.59 27.04
N TYR A 503 11.02 17.12 26.64
CA TYR A 503 12.31 16.92 27.30
C TYR A 503 12.79 18.20 27.96
N VAL A 504 13.25 18.09 29.20
CA VAL A 504 13.85 19.17 29.99
C VAL A 504 15.15 18.67 30.61
N LEU A 505 15.95 19.56 31.20
CA LEU A 505 17.12 19.13 31.97
C LEU A 505 16.72 18.28 33.19
N LEU A 506 17.55 17.30 33.55
CA LEU A 506 17.31 16.38 34.67
C LEU A 506 16.97 17.12 35.97
N ASP A 507 17.82 18.08 36.36
CA ASP A 507 17.66 18.90 37.56
C ASP A 507 16.32 19.68 37.57
N GLU A 508 15.90 20.11 36.39
CA GLU A 508 14.66 20.89 36.21
C GLU A 508 13.43 19.99 36.36
N ALA A 509 13.48 18.76 35.85
CA ALA A 509 12.44 17.76 36.04
C ALA A 509 12.34 17.30 37.50
N GLN A 510 13.49 17.07 38.15
CA GLN A 510 13.55 16.70 39.57
C GLN A 510 12.87 17.75 40.46
N LYS A 511 13.18 19.04 40.25
CA LYS A 511 12.52 20.16 40.94
C LYS A 511 11.03 20.23 40.61
N PHE A 512 10.67 20.09 39.33
CA PHE A 512 9.28 20.18 38.87
C PHE A 512 8.39 19.10 39.49
N PHE A 513 8.85 17.84 39.49
CA PHE A 513 8.11 16.70 40.05
C PHE A 513 8.30 16.50 41.56
N GLY A 514 9.18 17.25 42.21
CA GLY A 514 9.46 17.08 43.64
C GLY A 514 10.19 15.79 43.96
N LEU A 515 11.05 15.34 43.05
CA LEU A 515 11.83 14.13 43.21
C LEU A 515 13.13 14.38 43.99
N GLU A 516 13.46 15.63 44.35
CA GLU A 516 14.73 16.00 45.00
C GLU A 516 15.91 15.40 44.23
N ASP A 517 16.72 14.52 44.82
CA ASP A 517 17.82 13.83 44.15
C ASP A 517 17.47 12.39 43.70
N LYS A 518 16.19 12.14 43.43
CA LYS A 518 15.70 10.84 42.95
C LYS A 518 15.45 10.89 41.45
N ILE A 519 15.52 9.73 40.82
CA ILE A 519 15.14 9.53 39.42
C ILE A 519 14.01 8.51 39.32
N THR A 520 13.30 8.47 38.19
CA THR A 520 12.20 7.51 38.03
C THR A 520 12.67 6.21 37.38
N HIS A 521 13.60 6.29 36.45
CA HIS A 521 14.17 5.13 35.76
C HIS A 521 15.55 5.41 35.15
N ILE A 522 16.29 4.35 34.85
CA ILE A 522 17.52 4.38 34.07
C ILE A 522 17.22 3.81 32.69
N ASP A 523 17.53 4.58 31.66
CA ASP A 523 17.39 4.20 30.27
C ASP A 523 18.71 3.60 29.77
N ILE A 524 18.65 2.44 29.11
CA ILE A 524 19.80 1.70 28.62
C ILE A 524 19.67 1.44 27.12
N ARG A 525 20.73 1.72 26.37
CA ARG A 525 20.89 1.35 24.95
C ARG A 525 22.02 0.33 24.80
N ILE A 526 21.79 -0.66 23.94
CA ILE A 526 22.79 -1.65 23.53
C ILE A 526 22.98 -1.63 22.01
N PRO A 527 24.16 -1.97 21.45
CA PRO A 527 24.39 -1.91 20.01
C PRO A 527 23.46 -2.79 19.18
N ASP A 528 23.13 -3.99 19.70
CA ASP A 528 22.19 -4.93 19.06
C ASP A 528 20.95 -5.15 19.95
N PRO A 529 19.81 -4.53 19.63
CA PRO A 529 18.57 -4.65 20.41
C PRO A 529 17.93 -6.04 20.36
N GLU A 530 18.33 -6.90 19.42
CA GLU A 530 17.79 -8.27 19.34
C GLU A 530 18.40 -9.18 20.41
N ARG A 531 19.61 -8.83 20.88
CA ARG A 531 20.34 -9.57 21.91
C ARG A 531 20.04 -9.09 23.33
N VAL A 532 18.98 -8.32 23.54
CA VAL A 532 18.57 -7.86 24.87
C VAL A 532 18.37 -9.03 25.85
N GLN A 533 17.91 -10.18 25.38
CA GLN A 533 17.75 -11.37 26.22
C GLN A 533 19.07 -11.93 26.77
N ASP A 534 20.19 -11.72 26.06
CA ASP A 534 21.52 -12.14 26.52
C ASP A 534 22.07 -11.17 27.59
N VAL A 535 21.79 -9.88 27.42
CA VAL A 535 22.33 -8.80 28.28
C VAL A 535 21.50 -8.62 29.55
N ARG A 536 20.20 -8.89 29.49
CA ARG A 536 19.26 -8.70 30.60
C ARG A 536 19.69 -9.35 31.91
N PRO A 537 20.14 -10.62 31.97
CA PRO A 537 20.57 -11.24 33.22
C PRO A 537 21.75 -10.51 33.88
N ALA A 538 22.68 -9.95 33.08
CA ALA A 538 23.83 -9.21 33.60
C ALA A 538 23.40 -7.88 34.24
N VAL A 539 22.45 -7.17 33.62
CA VAL A 539 21.88 -5.93 34.19
C VAL A 539 21.03 -6.24 35.42
N GLU A 540 20.23 -7.30 35.40
CA GLU A 540 19.45 -7.74 36.56
C GLU A 540 20.36 -8.10 37.75
N ALA A 541 21.48 -8.77 37.51
CA ALA A 541 22.48 -9.07 38.54
C ALA A 541 23.14 -7.80 39.10
N ALA A 542 23.48 -6.82 38.25
CA ALA A 542 24.06 -5.55 38.68
C ALA A 542 23.08 -4.73 39.54
N VAL A 543 21.81 -4.69 39.12
CA VAL A 543 20.74 -4.01 39.85
C VAL A 543 20.44 -4.73 41.18
N ALA A 544 20.40 -6.06 41.18
CA ALA A 544 20.20 -6.85 42.41
C ALA A 544 21.37 -6.67 43.40
N ALA A 545 22.61 -6.63 42.91
CA ALA A 545 23.79 -6.36 43.73
C ALA A 545 23.75 -4.95 44.35
N SER A 546 23.22 -3.97 43.62
CA SER A 546 23.01 -2.63 44.16
C SER A 546 21.88 -2.56 45.20
N ALA A 547 20.81 -3.33 45.01
CA ALA A 547 19.68 -3.37 45.95
C ALA A 547 20.00 -4.14 47.25
N ALA A 548 20.99 -5.04 47.24
CA ALA A 548 21.45 -5.76 48.43
C ALA A 548 22.25 -4.87 49.41
N LEU A 549 22.74 -3.72 48.93
CA LEU A 549 23.49 -2.73 49.71
C LEU A 549 22.59 -1.61 50.25
N ASP A 550 21.34 -1.51 49.78
CA ASP A 550 20.38 -0.55 50.31
C ASP A 550 20.00 -1.01 51.74
N GLU A 551 20.57 -0.37 52.77
CA GLU A 551 20.15 -0.55 54.16
C GLU A 551 18.65 -0.26 54.30
N ALA A 552 17.97 -1.03 55.16
CA ALA A 552 16.54 -0.84 55.39
C ALA A 552 16.28 0.61 55.83
N PRO A 553 15.46 1.39 55.10
CA PRO A 553 15.24 2.78 55.44
C PRO A 553 14.76 2.93 56.89
N GLU A 554 15.33 3.90 57.63
CA GLU A 554 14.83 4.34 58.94
C GLU A 554 13.33 4.65 58.81
N GLY A 555 12.47 3.73 59.29
CA GLY A 555 11.01 3.82 59.11
C GLY A 555 10.30 2.55 58.67
N GLY A 556 10.98 1.40 58.56
CA GLY A 556 10.33 0.08 58.42
C GLY A 556 9.66 -0.16 57.06
N LYS A 557 9.93 0.67 56.05
CA LYS A 557 9.46 0.43 54.68
C LYS A 557 10.44 -0.54 53.99
N PRO A 558 9.97 -1.62 53.33
CA PRO A 558 10.86 -2.53 52.61
C PRO A 558 11.64 -1.78 51.52
N PRO A 559 12.86 -2.21 51.16
CA PRO A 559 13.66 -1.60 50.10
C PRO A 559 12.90 -1.59 48.76
N GLN A 560 13.16 -0.59 47.94
CA GLN A 560 12.45 -0.41 46.66
C GLN A 560 12.98 -1.42 45.65
N LYS A 561 12.17 -2.44 45.34
CA LYS A 561 12.53 -3.44 44.34
C LYS A 561 12.60 -2.79 42.96
N LEU A 562 13.80 -2.75 42.40
CA LEU A 562 14.04 -2.36 41.01
C LEU A 562 13.71 -3.54 40.09
N ARG A 563 13.11 -3.23 38.95
CA ARG A 563 12.75 -4.17 37.90
C ARG A 563 13.43 -3.75 36.62
N VAL A 564 13.89 -4.72 35.85
CA VAL A 564 14.39 -4.51 34.49
C VAL A 564 13.28 -4.90 33.52
N ARG A 565 12.86 -3.95 32.68
CA ARG A 565 11.94 -4.19 31.57
C ARG A 565 12.70 -4.04 30.26
N ASP A 566 12.45 -4.93 29.32
CA ASP A 566 12.96 -4.77 27.97
C ASP A 566 11.94 -4.06 27.05
N TRP A 567 12.42 -3.66 25.88
CA TRP A 567 11.61 -2.98 24.87
C TRP A 567 10.50 -3.88 24.30
N VAL A 568 10.64 -5.21 24.31
CA VAL A 568 9.63 -6.16 23.83
C VAL A 568 8.48 -6.26 24.84
N GLU A 569 8.80 -6.34 26.14
CA GLU A 569 7.85 -6.30 27.24
C GLU A 569 7.09 -4.98 27.27
N SER A 570 7.80 -3.85 27.10
CA SER A 570 7.22 -2.51 27.10
C SER A 570 6.25 -2.27 25.92
N ASN A 571 6.40 -3.03 24.84
CA ASN A 571 5.56 -2.93 23.63
C ASN A 571 4.78 -4.24 23.35
N LYS A 572 4.43 -5.00 24.39
CA LYS A 572 3.83 -6.35 24.25
C LYS A 572 2.55 -6.38 23.39
N SER A 573 1.69 -5.37 23.49
CA SER A 573 0.45 -5.26 22.70
C SER A 573 0.75 -5.23 21.21
N LEU A 574 1.73 -4.42 20.82
CA LEU A 574 2.19 -4.24 19.46
C LEU A 574 2.83 -5.53 18.90
N PHE A 575 3.70 -6.18 19.68
CA PHE A 575 4.30 -7.45 19.26
C PHE A 575 3.29 -8.59 19.16
N SER A 576 2.26 -8.57 20.00
CA SER A 576 1.15 -9.53 19.93
C SER A 576 0.33 -9.32 18.65
N ALA A 577 0.10 -8.06 18.26
CA ALA A 577 -0.54 -7.72 17.00
C ALA A 577 0.27 -8.22 15.79
N LEU A 578 1.59 -7.98 15.76
CA LEU A 578 2.48 -8.49 14.70
C LEU A 578 2.48 -10.04 14.60
N LYS A 579 2.30 -10.74 15.73
CA LYS A 579 2.17 -12.22 15.73
C LYS A 579 0.83 -12.67 15.16
N LEU A 580 -0.28 -12.03 15.57
CA LEU A 580 -1.62 -12.32 15.04
C LEU A 580 -1.68 -12.06 13.53
N GLU A 581 -1.01 -11.00 13.09
CA GLU A 581 -0.90 -10.65 11.67
C GLU A 581 -0.24 -11.77 10.85
N LYS A 582 0.89 -12.32 11.31
CA LYS A 582 1.54 -13.46 10.63
C LYS A 582 0.60 -14.66 10.48
N ILE A 583 -0.25 -14.92 11.47
CA ILE A 583 -1.26 -15.97 11.41
C ILE A 583 -2.33 -15.63 10.36
N ALA A 584 -2.81 -14.39 10.33
CA ALA A 584 -3.78 -13.94 9.34
C ALA A 584 -3.25 -14.03 7.91
N THR A 585 -1.99 -13.62 7.66
CA THR A 585 -1.34 -13.76 6.35
C THR A 585 -1.23 -15.22 5.94
N PHE A 586 -0.91 -16.14 6.86
CA PHE A 586 -0.88 -17.58 6.59
C PHE A 586 -2.25 -18.13 6.17
N ILE A 587 -3.34 -17.66 6.78
CA ILE A 587 -4.71 -18.07 6.41
C ILE A 587 -5.07 -17.54 5.02
N ILE A 588 -4.86 -16.25 4.75
CA ILE A 588 -5.14 -15.63 3.45
C ILE A 588 -4.32 -16.32 2.34
N LEU A 589 -3.05 -16.58 2.62
CA LEU A 589 -2.15 -17.35 1.77
C LEU A 589 -2.76 -18.72 1.40
N SER A 590 -3.18 -19.47 2.41
CA SER A 590 -3.74 -20.81 2.22
C SER A 590 -5.00 -20.78 1.34
N ILE A 591 -5.90 -19.81 1.55
CA ILE A 591 -7.11 -19.64 0.72
C ILE A 591 -6.75 -19.26 -0.72
N ALA A 592 -5.85 -18.30 -0.90
CA ALA A 592 -5.43 -17.82 -2.22
C ALA A 592 -4.79 -18.93 -3.07
N ILE A 593 -4.00 -19.79 -2.42
CA ILE A 593 -3.44 -21.00 -3.03
C ILE A 593 -4.53 -22.00 -3.42
N ALA A 594 -5.49 -22.26 -2.52
CA ALA A 594 -6.57 -23.21 -2.79
C ALA A 594 -7.39 -22.79 -4.02
N VAL A 595 -7.75 -21.51 -4.11
CA VAL A 595 -8.45 -20.94 -5.27
C VAL A 595 -7.64 -21.12 -6.56
N ALA A 596 -6.34 -20.82 -6.53
CA ALA A 596 -5.46 -20.97 -7.70
C ALA A 596 -5.35 -22.43 -8.17
N SER A 597 -5.20 -23.39 -7.25
CA SER A 597 -5.16 -24.82 -7.58
C SER A 597 -6.46 -25.31 -8.21
N PHE A 598 -7.61 -24.86 -7.71
CA PHE A 598 -8.92 -25.22 -8.22
C PHE A 598 -9.11 -24.75 -9.67
N CYS A 599 -8.70 -23.51 -9.98
CA CYS A 599 -8.73 -23.00 -11.35
C CYS A 599 -7.93 -23.88 -12.33
N ILE A 600 -6.74 -24.36 -11.90
CA ILE A 600 -5.90 -25.24 -12.72
C ILE A 600 -6.59 -26.59 -12.95
N VAL A 601 -7.15 -27.20 -11.90
CA VAL A 601 -7.87 -28.47 -11.99
C VAL A 601 -9.02 -28.36 -12.99
N CYS A 602 -9.87 -27.34 -12.87
CA CYS A 602 -11.00 -27.13 -13.77
C CYS A 602 -10.56 -26.95 -15.23
N THR A 603 -9.47 -26.20 -15.45
CA THR A 603 -8.94 -25.93 -16.78
C THR A 603 -8.44 -27.19 -17.46
N LEU A 604 -7.66 -28.00 -16.75
CA LEU A 604 -7.11 -29.22 -17.31
C LEU A 604 -8.19 -30.28 -17.53
N LEU A 605 -9.15 -30.44 -16.61
CA LEU A 605 -10.25 -31.40 -16.79
C LEU A 605 -11.09 -31.08 -18.03
N LEU A 606 -11.45 -29.82 -18.23
CA LEU A 606 -12.19 -29.40 -19.41
C LEU A 606 -11.39 -29.68 -20.68
N MET A 607 -10.08 -29.40 -20.65
CA MET A 607 -9.21 -29.65 -21.79
C MET A 607 -9.14 -31.14 -22.14
N VAL A 608 -9.04 -32.02 -21.15
CA VAL A 608 -9.07 -33.48 -21.34
C VAL A 608 -10.33 -33.91 -22.06
N THR A 609 -11.50 -33.35 -21.68
CA THR A 609 -12.77 -33.69 -22.32
C THR A 609 -12.90 -33.14 -23.74
N GLU A 610 -12.48 -31.90 -24.01
CA GLU A 610 -12.54 -31.32 -25.36
C GLU A 610 -11.53 -31.94 -26.33
N LYS A 611 -10.42 -32.47 -25.81
CA LYS A 611 -9.33 -33.06 -26.59
C LYS A 611 -9.28 -34.58 -26.53
N GLY A 612 -10.35 -35.22 -26.06
CA GLY A 612 -10.44 -36.68 -25.91
C GLY A 612 -10.08 -37.46 -27.17
N LYS A 613 -10.53 -37.00 -28.35
CA LYS A 613 -10.20 -37.61 -29.66
C LYS A 613 -8.69 -37.57 -29.96
N GLU A 614 -8.03 -36.46 -29.66
CA GLU A 614 -6.59 -36.31 -29.88
C GLU A 614 -5.79 -37.23 -28.95
N ILE A 615 -6.23 -37.38 -27.69
CA ILE A 615 -5.64 -38.33 -26.73
C ILE A 615 -5.81 -39.77 -27.24
N ALA A 616 -7.00 -40.12 -27.72
CA ALA A 616 -7.30 -41.45 -28.23
C ALA A 616 -6.46 -41.81 -29.46
N VAL A 617 -6.29 -40.87 -30.40
CA VAL A 617 -5.40 -41.04 -31.57
C VAL A 617 -3.95 -41.25 -31.11
N LEU A 618 -3.47 -40.46 -30.14
CA LEU A 618 -2.11 -40.59 -29.62
C LEU A 618 -1.88 -41.97 -28.98
N LYS A 619 -2.87 -42.49 -28.22
CA LYS A 619 -2.81 -43.83 -27.63
C LYS A 619 -2.93 -44.94 -28.69
N ALA A 620 -3.75 -44.76 -29.72
CA ALA A 620 -3.86 -45.70 -30.85
C ALA A 620 -2.55 -45.82 -31.64
N LEU A 621 -1.76 -44.73 -31.72
CA LEU A 621 -0.41 -44.73 -32.30
C LEU A 621 0.66 -45.35 -31.39
N GLY A 622 0.30 -45.81 -30.18
CA GLY A 622 1.21 -46.51 -29.27
C GLY A 622 1.72 -45.69 -28.08
N ALA A 623 1.16 -44.51 -27.79
CA ALA A 623 1.55 -43.76 -26.60
C ALA A 623 1.09 -44.45 -25.30
N SER A 624 2.02 -44.66 -24.36
CA SER A 624 1.70 -45.23 -23.04
C SER A 624 0.92 -44.26 -22.15
N ASP A 625 0.14 -44.79 -21.20
CA ASP A 625 -0.58 -44.00 -20.19
C ASP A 625 0.36 -43.06 -19.42
N SER A 626 1.59 -43.50 -19.14
CA SER A 626 2.61 -42.69 -18.48
C SER A 626 3.07 -41.50 -19.33
N ALA A 627 3.15 -41.67 -20.66
CA ALA A 627 3.50 -40.60 -21.58
C ALA A 627 2.38 -39.55 -21.63
N VAL A 628 1.12 -39.98 -21.72
CA VAL A 628 -0.05 -39.09 -21.67
C VAL A 628 -0.09 -38.33 -20.34
N MET A 629 0.12 -39.01 -19.21
CA MET A 629 0.14 -38.38 -17.89
C MET A 629 1.23 -37.30 -17.79
N ARG A 630 2.45 -37.57 -18.28
CA ARG A 630 3.55 -36.58 -18.26
C ARG A 630 3.27 -35.37 -19.13
N VAL A 631 2.59 -35.53 -20.27
CA VAL A 631 2.20 -34.41 -21.14
C VAL A 631 1.25 -33.45 -20.41
N PHE A 632 0.18 -33.98 -19.82
CA PHE A 632 -0.80 -33.14 -19.10
C PHE A 632 -0.26 -32.56 -17.79
N MET A 633 0.61 -33.30 -17.09
CA MET A 633 1.30 -32.77 -15.91
C MET A 633 2.21 -31.60 -16.31
N LEU A 634 2.97 -31.73 -17.40
CA LEU A 634 3.84 -30.66 -17.89
C LEU A 634 3.05 -29.44 -18.37
N GLU A 635 1.90 -29.64 -19.04
CA GLU A 635 1.03 -28.52 -19.41
C GLU A 635 0.57 -27.72 -18.19
N GLY A 636 0.17 -28.43 -17.14
CA GLY A 636 -0.15 -27.85 -15.84
C GLY A 636 1.00 -27.06 -15.21
N VAL A 637 2.21 -27.63 -15.24
CA VAL A 637 3.43 -26.96 -14.76
C VAL A 637 3.73 -25.71 -15.58
N ILE A 638 3.56 -25.73 -16.91
CA ILE A 638 3.77 -24.56 -17.78
C ILE A 638 2.76 -23.46 -17.43
N ILE A 639 1.47 -23.79 -17.30
CA ILE A 639 0.42 -22.84 -16.93
C ILE A 639 0.72 -22.21 -15.56
N GLY A 640 1.07 -23.04 -14.58
CA GLY A 640 1.45 -22.60 -13.23
C GLY A 640 2.69 -21.71 -13.26
N ALA A 641 3.75 -22.11 -13.98
CA ALA A 641 4.98 -21.35 -14.09
C ALA A 641 4.78 -20.00 -14.77
N ILE A 642 3.98 -19.91 -15.82
CA ILE A 642 3.62 -18.63 -16.45
C ILE A 642 2.91 -17.75 -15.42
N GLY A 643 1.89 -18.28 -14.75
CA GLY A 643 1.17 -17.54 -13.72
C GLY A 643 2.08 -17.03 -12.60
N THR A 644 2.93 -17.90 -12.04
CA THR A 644 3.87 -17.54 -10.97
C THR A 644 4.90 -16.52 -11.44
N VAL A 645 5.50 -16.67 -12.62
CA VAL A 645 6.48 -15.70 -13.16
C VAL A 645 5.86 -14.33 -13.35
N TYR A 646 4.65 -14.26 -13.92
CA TYR A 646 3.94 -13.00 -14.06
C TYR A 646 3.59 -12.41 -12.69
N GLY A 647 3.04 -13.20 -11.76
CA GLY A 647 2.61 -12.71 -10.45
C GLY A 647 3.77 -12.22 -9.57
N VAL A 648 4.80 -13.05 -9.41
CA VAL A 648 6.00 -12.72 -8.64
C VAL A 648 6.76 -11.56 -9.31
N GLY A 649 6.87 -11.58 -10.64
CA GLY A 649 7.49 -10.50 -11.40
C GLY A 649 6.78 -9.17 -11.20
N THR A 650 5.45 -9.12 -11.38
CA THR A 650 4.69 -7.88 -11.17
C THR A 650 4.76 -7.39 -9.73
N ALA A 651 4.70 -8.28 -8.74
CA ALA A 651 4.89 -7.89 -7.34
C ALA A 651 6.30 -7.34 -7.09
N LEU A 652 7.33 -7.90 -7.71
CA LEU A 652 8.69 -7.41 -7.57
C LEU A 652 8.85 -6.02 -8.20
N ALA A 653 8.28 -5.79 -9.38
CA ALA A 653 8.26 -4.46 -10.01
C ALA A 653 7.52 -3.43 -9.15
N VAL A 654 6.33 -3.79 -8.64
CA VAL A 654 5.51 -2.90 -7.82
C VAL A 654 6.22 -2.60 -6.50
N CYS A 655 6.61 -3.62 -5.73
CA CYS A 655 7.19 -3.42 -4.40
C CYS A 655 8.57 -2.76 -4.46
N THR A 656 9.43 -3.14 -5.42
CA THR A 656 10.73 -2.49 -5.61
C THR A 656 10.52 -1.06 -6.12
N GLY A 657 9.58 -0.84 -7.04
CA GLY A 657 9.20 0.49 -7.49
C GLY A 657 8.68 1.38 -6.37
N LEU A 658 7.86 0.86 -5.45
CA LEU A 658 7.42 1.58 -4.26
C LEU A 658 8.61 1.92 -3.36
N SER A 659 9.55 1.00 -3.15
CA SER A 659 10.73 1.25 -2.32
C SER A 659 11.65 2.33 -2.91
N TRP A 660 11.77 2.38 -4.24
CA TRP A 660 12.71 3.25 -4.93
C TRP A 660 12.11 4.62 -5.25
N PHE A 661 10.87 4.65 -5.76
CA PHE A 661 10.18 5.89 -6.11
C PHE A 661 9.48 6.53 -4.91
N GLY A 662 9.12 5.74 -3.87
CA GLY A 662 8.61 6.23 -2.58
C GLY A 662 7.43 7.17 -2.69
N VAL A 663 6.20 6.63 -2.72
CA VAL A 663 4.99 7.46 -2.59
C VAL A 663 4.98 8.03 -1.17
N ARG A 664 5.06 9.36 -1.05
CA ARG A 664 4.96 10.01 0.26
C ARG A 664 3.50 10.25 0.55
N LEU A 665 3.09 9.79 1.71
CA LEU A 665 1.79 10.17 2.26
C LEU A 665 1.97 11.50 2.97
N ASP A 666 0.88 12.27 3.08
CA ASP A 666 0.89 13.47 3.91
C ASP A 666 1.04 13.05 5.38
N PRO A 667 2.15 13.40 6.07
CA PRO A 667 2.37 13.02 7.46
C PRO A 667 1.29 13.57 8.40
N ASP A 668 0.66 14.70 8.06
CA ASP A 668 -0.36 15.34 8.88
C ASP A 668 -1.69 14.60 8.82
N VAL A 669 -1.94 13.83 7.76
CA VAL A 669 -3.17 13.06 7.56
C VAL A 669 -2.97 11.58 7.89
N TYR A 670 -1.84 11.00 7.47
CA TYR A 670 -1.61 9.56 7.51
C TYR A 670 -0.61 9.11 8.58
N TYR A 671 0.02 10.04 9.31
CA TYR A 671 0.99 9.77 10.39
C TYR A 671 2.19 8.88 9.99
N ILE A 672 2.38 8.66 8.69
CA ILE A 672 3.39 7.79 8.09
C ILE A 672 3.97 8.53 6.89
N ASP A 673 5.28 8.76 6.86
CA ASP A 673 5.91 9.56 5.80
C ASP A 673 5.98 8.86 4.44
N ARG A 674 5.99 7.53 4.43
CA ARG A 674 6.08 6.67 3.24
C ARG A 674 5.56 5.29 3.53
N LEU A 675 5.00 4.60 2.53
CA LEU A 675 4.65 3.20 2.70
C LEU A 675 5.93 2.36 2.87
N PRO A 676 6.16 1.74 4.04
CA PRO A 676 7.34 0.94 4.26
C PRO A 676 7.18 -0.39 3.52
N VAL A 677 8.06 -0.66 2.57
CA VAL A 677 8.07 -1.90 1.79
C VAL A 677 9.46 -2.50 1.87
N ASN A 678 9.54 -3.77 2.27
CA ASN A 678 10.79 -4.52 2.31
C ASN A 678 10.67 -5.73 1.39
N VAL A 679 11.44 -5.72 0.29
CA VAL A 679 11.46 -6.81 -0.69
C VAL A 679 12.52 -7.82 -0.25
N ASN A 680 12.09 -8.88 0.42
CA ASN A 680 12.97 -9.96 0.81
C ASN A 680 12.93 -11.09 -0.23
N GLY A 681 14.07 -11.36 -0.86
CA GLY A 681 14.19 -12.38 -1.91
C GLY A 681 13.83 -13.80 -1.42
N SER A 682 14.05 -14.12 -0.14
CA SER A 682 13.67 -15.43 0.41
C SER A 682 12.16 -15.63 0.41
N ASP A 683 11.40 -14.59 0.75
CA ASP A 683 9.94 -14.68 0.86
C ASP A 683 9.33 -14.88 -0.54
N TYR A 684 9.85 -14.15 -1.53
CA TYR A 684 9.46 -14.32 -2.94
C TYR A 684 9.80 -15.71 -3.48
N ALA A 685 10.98 -16.24 -3.13
CA ALA A 685 11.40 -17.58 -3.53
C ALA A 685 10.50 -18.66 -2.91
N ILE A 686 10.18 -18.53 -1.62
CA ILE A 686 9.25 -19.45 -0.92
C ILE A 686 7.87 -19.42 -1.59
N VAL A 687 7.35 -18.23 -1.89
CA VAL A 687 6.08 -18.07 -2.61
C VAL A 687 6.14 -18.74 -3.99
N ALA A 688 7.19 -18.49 -4.77
CA ALA A 688 7.34 -19.05 -6.11
C ALA A 688 7.41 -20.59 -6.08
N VAL A 689 8.22 -21.15 -5.17
CA VAL A 689 8.36 -22.60 -5.00
C VAL A 689 7.06 -23.22 -4.52
N ALA A 690 6.38 -22.63 -3.53
CA ALA A 690 5.10 -23.12 -3.03
C ALA A 690 4.02 -23.10 -4.13
N ALA A 691 3.90 -22.00 -4.87
CA ALA A 691 2.96 -21.90 -5.98
C ALA A 691 3.22 -22.97 -7.04
N LEU A 692 4.48 -23.17 -7.45
CA LEU A 692 4.85 -24.20 -8.43
C LEU A 692 4.57 -25.62 -7.93
N LEU A 693 4.92 -25.93 -6.67
CA LEU A 693 4.65 -27.24 -6.08
C LEU A 693 3.15 -27.53 -6.05
N ILE A 694 2.34 -26.56 -5.64
CA ILE A 694 0.90 -26.73 -5.51
C ILE A 694 0.24 -26.83 -6.88
N CYS A 695 0.66 -26.02 -7.85
CA CYS A 695 0.22 -26.18 -9.24
C CYS A 695 0.56 -27.59 -9.74
N THR A 696 1.77 -28.07 -9.49
CA THR A 696 2.18 -29.42 -9.89
C THR A 696 1.31 -30.50 -9.24
N ILE A 697 1.04 -30.40 -7.94
CA ILE A 697 0.19 -31.35 -7.20
C ILE A 697 -1.25 -31.31 -7.73
N ALA A 698 -1.82 -30.13 -7.97
CA ALA A 698 -3.16 -29.95 -8.50
C ALA A 698 -3.34 -30.64 -9.87
N THR A 699 -2.28 -30.70 -10.67
CA THR A 699 -2.32 -31.26 -12.02
C THR A 699 -2.30 -32.80 -12.04
N LEU A 700 -1.96 -33.45 -10.92
CA LEU A 700 -1.91 -34.90 -10.81
C LEU A 700 -3.26 -35.55 -11.07
N TYR A 701 -4.34 -34.97 -10.56
CA TYR A 701 -5.69 -35.54 -10.73
C TYR A 701 -6.17 -35.48 -12.19
N PRO A 702 -6.17 -34.31 -12.87
CA PRO A 702 -6.53 -34.24 -14.29
C PRO A 702 -5.61 -35.07 -15.20
N ALA A 703 -4.31 -35.09 -14.93
CA ALA A 703 -3.35 -35.85 -15.74
C ALA A 703 -3.61 -37.37 -15.65
N ARG A 704 -3.96 -37.88 -14.46
CA ARG A 704 -4.39 -39.26 -14.29
C ARG A 704 -5.71 -39.54 -15.02
N ALA A 705 -6.68 -38.63 -14.94
CA ALA A 705 -7.94 -38.76 -15.68
C ALA A 705 -7.71 -38.86 -17.20
N ALA A 706 -6.81 -38.03 -17.75
CA ALA A 706 -6.43 -38.06 -19.16
C ALA A 706 -5.78 -39.39 -19.58
N SER A 707 -4.86 -39.91 -18.75
CA SER A 707 -4.15 -41.15 -19.05
C SER A 707 -5.06 -42.37 -19.11
N LYS A 708 -6.16 -42.38 -18.32
CA LYS A 708 -7.12 -43.48 -18.26
C LYS A 708 -8.16 -43.48 -19.38
N LEU A 709 -8.15 -42.48 -20.26
CA LEU A 709 -9.08 -42.41 -21.39
C LEU A 709 -8.81 -43.56 -22.37
N SER A 710 -9.84 -44.33 -22.71
CA SER A 710 -9.68 -45.49 -23.61
C SER A 710 -9.64 -45.02 -25.08
N PRO A 711 -8.79 -45.61 -25.94
CA PRO A 711 -8.73 -45.23 -27.35
C PRO A 711 -10.08 -45.43 -28.06
N VAL A 712 -10.83 -46.46 -27.67
CA VAL A 712 -12.13 -46.79 -28.27
C VAL A 712 -13.18 -45.73 -27.91
N ASP A 713 -13.28 -45.34 -26.63
CA ASP A 713 -14.28 -44.37 -26.19
C ASP A 713 -14.04 -42.99 -26.82
N GLY A 714 -12.78 -42.59 -26.99
CA GLY A 714 -12.45 -41.29 -27.61
C GLY A 714 -12.64 -41.25 -29.13
N LEU A 715 -12.72 -42.40 -29.80
CA LEU A 715 -12.99 -42.52 -31.24
C LEU A 715 -14.45 -42.82 -31.57
N ARG A 716 -15.23 -43.34 -30.60
CA ARG A 716 -16.63 -43.78 -30.78
C ARG A 716 -17.64 -42.63 -30.77
N TYR A 717 -17.30 -41.49 -30.17
CA TYR A 717 -18.16 -40.30 -30.17
C TYR A 717 -17.95 -39.46 -31.45
N GLU A 718 -18.57 -39.91 -32.54
CA GLU A 718 -19.10 -39.10 -33.65
C GLU A 718 -20.14 -39.90 -34.44
#